data_AF-A0A1G4H043-F1
#
_entry.id   AF-A0A1G4H043-F1
#
_cell.length_a   1.000
_cell.length_b   1.000
_cell.length_c   1.000
_cell.angle_alpha   90.00
_cell.angle_beta   90.00
_cell.angle_gamma   90.00
#
_symmetry.space_group_name_H-M   'P 1'
#
loop_
_entity.id
_entity.type
_entity.pdbx_description
1 polymer ?
#
loop_
_entity_poly.entity_id
_entity_poly.type
_entity_poly.pdbx_seq_one_letter_code
_entity_poly.pdbx_strand_id
1 'polypeptide(L)'
;MHTVYESENLLECSNFILRSKESIEDFLQLSEIKEENEENYLSYNIECALSKSLEEEGGGRGALGRKDTSFRRRETLNNESAIEGELNKKYKYGVSDPITLNYPTEEDLKKANDVVELLKSYNLFETEQALKKRERVLGMINKLFHEFVVEISISQGINEEDAKHIHGNLYTFGSYRLGVITPNSDIDCIFLAPQNITREIFFNEFYLKLQQDRNVRKLQSLPETYTPIIQFMYDDVDIDLLLATLPYRTLKDCYYSLDNDYILKNLDEVTVRSLNGIRVADLILASVPHKDHFRNTLRYIKLWAKSRGIYSNILGFLGGISWALLTAKICQLYPNYNVSQLIGKFFRVYSIWNWKYPVLIQNINKYNHVDGLRNFSVWDPEKNIKDKLHVMPIITPAFPCMNSTHNVTYCTRSILIDEFKRAHYIINYMEANPGANVTFVMNQANGIVTPVSAPTTSSTTTGSGSIPGSGSIPGSGSMWTNILQPLDLFASYKHFLHIQIMATNELIYNSWKGWIESKIRLLFKKLETINELKIRPYPKFYVYKKDKFYYCSSFFIGLVFFLKNVYDNTFNLSYAIRDFIDIVLNWPQKSKYPNSYKINISYQKKSQVLEFLASVTSGADAQQGEEPAGEGNPANGDASPGGGEAVSGEAVSGA
;
A
#
# COMPACT_ATOMS: atom_id res chain seq x y z
N MET A 1 30.31 -2.62 47.42
CA MET A 1 29.86 -1.23 47.58
C MET A 1 28.65 -1.03 46.68
N HIS A 2 27.48 -0.91 47.31
CA HIS A 2 26.20 -0.61 46.70
C HIS A 2 26.06 0.90 46.44
N THR A 3 25.47 1.26 45.31
CA THR A 3 24.65 2.47 45.09
C THR A 3 23.83 2.25 43.80
N VAL A 4 22.67 1.58 43.90
CA VAL A 4 21.30 2.12 43.94
C VAL A 4 20.90 2.86 42.65
N TYR A 5 20.26 2.10 41.75
CA TYR A 5 19.07 2.50 40.99
C TYR A 5 18.23 1.23 40.77
N GLU A 6 17.29 0.99 41.69
CA GLU A 6 16.17 0.08 41.45
C GLU A 6 15.17 0.79 40.53
N SER A 7 15.05 0.32 39.30
CA SER A 7 13.85 0.54 38.49
C SER A 7 13.32 -0.83 38.09
N GLU A 8 12.18 -1.21 38.63
CA GLU A 8 11.47 -2.49 38.39
C GLU A 8 10.90 -2.65 36.96
N ASN A 9 11.57 -2.10 35.94
CA ASN A 9 11.08 -2.15 34.55
C ASN A 9 12.07 -2.74 33.54
N LEU A 10 13.17 -3.34 34.00
CA LEU A 10 14.22 -3.89 33.12
C LEU A 10 14.75 -5.23 33.66
N LEU A 11 13.95 -6.29 33.62
CA LEU A 11 14.45 -7.66 33.79
C LEU A 11 13.53 -8.68 33.10
N GLU A 12 13.81 -8.95 31.82
CA GLU A 12 13.77 -10.29 31.21
C GLU A 12 14.37 -10.28 29.78
N CYS A 13 15.48 -9.55 29.60
CA CYS A 13 16.19 -9.46 28.31
C CYS A 13 17.68 -9.67 28.52
N SER A 14 18.07 -10.81 29.06
CA SER A 14 19.47 -11.20 29.12
C SER A 14 19.61 -12.72 29.07
N ASN A 15 20.13 -13.20 27.95
CA ASN A 15 20.55 -14.57 27.61
C ASN A 15 19.46 -15.49 27.02
N PHE A 16 19.11 -15.25 25.76
CA PHE A 16 18.37 -16.25 24.96
C PHE A 16 19.36 -17.15 24.20
N ILE A 17 19.43 -18.41 24.60
CA ILE A 17 20.17 -19.49 23.93
C ILE A 17 19.16 -20.59 23.58
N LEU A 18 18.85 -20.76 22.30
CA LEU A 18 18.03 -21.88 21.83
C LEU A 18 18.90 -23.15 21.79
N ARG A 19 18.61 -24.14 22.65
CA ARG A 19 19.16 -25.50 22.52
C ARG A 19 18.07 -26.41 21.94
N SER A 20 18.10 -26.68 20.64
CA SER A 20 17.15 -27.60 20.00
C SER A 20 17.71 -29.03 19.98
N LYS A 21 17.08 -29.96 20.72
CA LYS A 21 17.29 -31.42 20.56
C LYS A 21 16.31 -32.06 19.56
N GLU A 22 15.32 -31.31 19.06
CA GLU A 22 14.21 -31.85 18.24
C GLU A 22 14.38 -31.67 16.72
N SER A 23 15.57 -31.30 16.22
CA SER A 23 15.78 -31.05 14.77
C SER A 23 16.34 -32.24 13.98
N ILE A 24 16.49 -33.41 14.60
CA ILE A 24 17.11 -34.58 13.96
C ILE A 24 16.09 -35.37 13.14
N GLU A 25 14.82 -35.43 13.57
CA GLU A 25 13.77 -36.20 12.86
C GLU A 25 13.30 -35.50 11.58
N ASP A 26 13.18 -34.16 11.57
CA ASP A 26 12.88 -33.38 10.37
C ASP A 26 14.03 -33.43 9.33
N PHE A 27 15.26 -33.78 9.75
CA PHE A 27 16.45 -33.86 8.89
C PHE A 27 16.60 -35.21 8.18
N LEU A 28 16.17 -36.31 8.81
CA LEU A 28 16.29 -37.66 8.25
C LEU A 28 15.37 -37.89 7.03
N GLN A 29 14.31 -37.09 6.86
CA GLN A 29 13.51 -37.07 5.62
C GLN A 29 14.12 -36.26 4.47
N LEU A 30 15.19 -35.48 4.73
CA LEU A 30 15.90 -34.69 3.72
C LEU A 30 17.19 -35.35 3.22
N SER A 31 17.67 -36.41 3.88
CA SER A 31 18.93 -37.09 3.53
C SER A 31 18.81 -38.17 2.44
N GLU A 32 17.59 -38.53 2.01
CA GLU A 32 17.37 -39.39 0.85
C GLU A 32 16.84 -38.55 -0.32
N ILE A 33 17.71 -37.73 -0.90
CA ILE A 33 17.82 -37.34 -2.32
C ILE A 33 19.11 -36.52 -2.37
N LYS A 34 20.23 -37.24 -2.47
CA LYS A 34 21.50 -36.71 -2.97
C LYS A 34 22.01 -37.71 -3.98
N GLU A 35 21.87 -37.34 -5.25
CA GLU A 35 22.86 -37.47 -6.32
C GLU A 35 22.11 -37.23 -7.62
N GLU A 36 22.37 -36.08 -8.24
CA GLU A 36 22.70 -35.92 -9.66
C GLU A 36 22.53 -34.46 -10.12
N ASN A 37 23.59 -33.96 -10.77
CA ASN A 37 23.64 -32.83 -11.69
C ASN A 37 23.82 -31.41 -11.12
N GLU A 38 24.97 -31.18 -10.49
CA GLU A 38 25.74 -29.94 -10.72
C GLU A 38 26.59 -30.13 -11.99
N GLU A 39 26.05 -29.81 -13.17
CA GLU A 39 26.80 -29.41 -14.37
C GLU A 39 25.82 -29.24 -15.56
N ASN A 40 25.39 -28.00 -15.82
CA ASN A 40 25.08 -27.43 -17.15
C ASN A 40 24.29 -26.12 -17.03
N TYR A 41 24.98 -25.02 -16.77
CA TYR A 41 24.50 -23.67 -17.13
C TYR A 41 25.69 -22.80 -17.53
N LEU A 42 26.34 -23.17 -18.63
CA LEU A 42 27.32 -22.31 -19.28
C LEU A 42 27.25 -22.47 -20.81
N SER A 43 26.15 -22.03 -21.43
CA SER A 43 26.11 -21.55 -22.83
C SER A 43 24.68 -21.27 -23.29
N TYR A 44 24.26 -20.01 -23.20
CA TYR A 44 23.37 -19.40 -24.19
C TYR A 44 23.78 -17.93 -24.32
N ASN A 45 24.88 -17.73 -25.04
CA ASN A 45 25.17 -16.45 -25.68
C ASN A 45 24.25 -16.36 -26.91
N ILE A 46 23.28 -15.46 -26.86
CA ILE A 46 22.69 -14.91 -28.09
C ILE A 46 23.35 -13.56 -28.31
N GLU A 47 24.30 -13.54 -29.23
CA GLU A 47 24.73 -12.33 -29.91
C GLU A 47 23.54 -11.71 -30.64
N CYS A 48 23.31 -10.41 -30.41
CA CYS A 48 22.70 -9.54 -31.40
C CYS A 48 23.44 -8.20 -31.40
N ALA A 49 24.47 -8.18 -32.26
CA ALA A 49 24.96 -7.08 -33.07
C ALA A 49 24.62 -5.64 -32.62
N LEU A 50 25.56 -5.01 -31.90
CA LEU A 50 25.72 -3.56 -31.91
C LEU A 50 27.21 -3.20 -31.90
N SER A 51 27.74 -2.88 -33.07
CA SER A 51 28.92 -2.04 -33.32
C SER A 51 29.17 -2.09 -34.84
N LYS A 52 29.31 -1.02 -35.61
CA LYS A 52 29.76 0.36 -35.41
C LYS A 52 29.14 1.18 -36.55
N SER A 53 28.79 2.43 -36.32
CA SER A 53 29.57 3.58 -36.86
C SER A 53 28.89 4.90 -36.48
N LEU A 54 29.67 5.74 -35.80
CA LEU A 54 29.47 7.19 -35.68
C LEU A 54 29.82 7.86 -37.02
N GLU A 55 29.19 9.02 -37.22
CA GLU A 55 29.61 10.26 -37.91
C GLU A 55 31.09 10.30 -38.38
N GLU A 56 31.48 10.92 -39.51
CA GLU A 56 31.21 12.30 -39.91
C GLU A 56 31.86 12.59 -41.30
N GLU A 57 31.47 13.72 -41.90
CA GLU A 57 32.12 14.53 -42.96
C GLU A 57 32.00 14.18 -44.46
N GLY A 58 31.41 15.14 -45.20
CA GLY A 58 32.09 15.74 -46.36
C GLY A 58 31.36 15.71 -47.70
N GLY A 59 30.92 16.87 -48.18
CA GLY A 59 30.86 17.16 -49.63
C GLY A 59 29.50 17.65 -50.14
N GLY A 60 29.40 18.95 -50.39
CA GLY A 60 28.17 19.60 -50.85
C GLY A 60 27.88 19.45 -52.35
N ARG A 61 26.69 19.90 -52.75
CA ARG A 61 26.44 20.88 -53.83
C ARG A 61 24.95 20.96 -54.17
N GLY A 62 24.47 22.21 -54.29
CA GLY A 62 23.35 22.64 -55.13
C GLY A 62 21.95 22.33 -54.61
N ALA A 63 20.90 23.13 -54.76
CA ALA A 63 20.69 24.52 -55.14
C ALA A 63 19.15 24.66 -55.30
N LEU A 64 18.59 25.79 -54.86
CA LEU A 64 17.39 26.45 -55.42
C LEU A 64 16.00 25.77 -55.32
N GLY A 65 15.02 26.56 -54.82
CA GLY A 65 13.79 26.78 -55.60
C GLY A 65 12.43 26.52 -54.96
N ARG A 66 12.01 27.43 -54.07
CA ARG A 66 10.70 28.15 -54.08
C ARG A 66 9.59 27.62 -55.02
N LYS A 67 8.42 27.24 -54.48
CA LYS A 67 7.09 27.89 -54.64
C LYS A 67 5.90 26.93 -54.51
N ASP A 68 4.87 27.50 -53.87
CA ASP A 68 3.43 27.19 -53.92
C ASP A 68 2.93 26.56 -55.23
N THR A 69 1.97 25.64 -55.15
CA THR A 69 0.54 25.94 -55.37
C THR A 69 -0.31 24.67 -55.32
N SER A 70 -1.53 24.87 -54.83
CA SER A 70 -2.66 23.95 -54.80
C SER A 70 -3.06 23.41 -56.17
N PHE A 71 -3.59 22.19 -56.24
CA PHE A 71 -4.76 21.87 -57.08
C PHE A 71 -5.38 20.50 -56.70
N ARG A 72 -6.70 20.51 -56.48
CA ARG A 72 -7.57 19.33 -56.31
C ARG A 72 -7.79 18.63 -57.65
N ARG A 73 -7.73 17.28 -57.69
CA ARG A 73 -8.59 16.47 -58.57
C ARG A 73 -8.80 15.05 -58.00
N ARG A 74 -10.07 14.62 -58.09
CA ARG A 74 -10.74 13.39 -57.62
C ARG A 74 -10.31 12.10 -58.32
N GLU A 75 -10.47 10.98 -57.58
CA GLU A 75 -10.89 9.62 -57.99
C GLU A 75 -9.96 8.88 -58.99
N THR A 76 -9.55 7.62 -58.84
CA THR A 76 -10.09 6.43 -58.15
C THR A 76 -9.02 5.33 -58.19
N LEU A 77 -9.08 4.38 -57.23
CA LEU A 77 -8.51 3.03 -57.26
C LEU A 77 -6.97 2.91 -57.10
N ASN A 78 -6.53 2.62 -55.87
CA ASN A 78 -5.76 1.40 -55.59
C ASN A 78 -5.82 1.07 -54.11
N ASN A 79 -6.44 -0.07 -53.83
CA ASN A 79 -6.85 -0.55 -52.51
C ASN A 79 -5.73 -1.37 -51.84
N GLU A 80 -4.49 -0.87 -51.89
CA GLU A 80 -3.32 -1.59 -51.38
C GLU A 80 -2.45 -0.76 -50.42
N SER A 81 -2.61 0.57 -50.36
CA SER A 81 -1.82 1.44 -49.45
C SER A 81 -2.44 1.67 -48.07
N ALA A 82 -3.64 1.12 -47.79
CA ALA A 82 -4.27 1.22 -46.48
C ALA A 82 -3.68 0.25 -45.44
N ILE A 83 -3.00 -0.82 -45.90
CA ILE A 83 -2.45 -1.86 -45.01
C ILE A 83 -1.03 -1.48 -44.53
N GLU A 84 -0.27 -0.74 -45.32
CA GLU A 84 1.10 -0.31 -44.93
C GLU A 84 1.12 0.88 -43.96
N GLY A 85 0.02 1.63 -43.84
CA GLY A 85 -0.10 2.79 -42.94
C GLY A 85 -0.41 2.46 -41.47
N GLU A 86 -0.81 1.22 -41.16
CA GLU A 86 -1.10 0.80 -39.77
C GLU A 86 0.11 0.21 -39.04
N LEU A 87 1.12 -0.26 -39.76
CA LEU A 87 2.29 -0.94 -39.18
C LEU A 87 3.31 0.00 -38.50
N ASN A 88 3.12 1.32 -38.59
CA ASN A 88 4.05 2.31 -38.03
C ASN A 88 3.42 3.27 -37.01
N LYS A 89 2.27 2.91 -36.41
CA LYS A 89 1.78 3.61 -35.22
C LYS A 89 2.46 3.03 -33.98
N LYS A 90 3.45 3.77 -33.45
CA LYS A 90 4.03 3.51 -32.13
C LYS A 90 2.90 3.26 -31.13
N TYR A 91 2.90 2.09 -30.50
CA TYR A 91 1.85 1.71 -29.56
C TYR A 91 1.72 2.79 -28.48
N LYS A 92 0.48 3.23 -28.25
CA LYS A 92 0.19 4.47 -27.51
C LYS A 92 0.48 4.37 -26.01
N TYR A 93 0.50 3.17 -25.45
CA TYR A 93 0.53 2.96 -24.01
C TYR A 93 1.86 2.37 -23.54
N GLY A 94 2.42 2.93 -22.46
CA GLY A 94 3.63 2.40 -21.84
C GLY A 94 4.94 2.89 -22.45
N VAL A 95 6.03 2.35 -21.91
CA VAL A 95 7.42 2.63 -22.34
C VAL A 95 7.99 1.57 -23.28
N SER A 96 7.21 0.53 -23.57
CA SER A 96 7.61 -0.63 -24.37
C SER A 96 6.44 -1.11 -25.21
N ASP A 97 6.73 -1.78 -26.32
CA ASP A 97 5.71 -2.43 -27.14
C ASP A 97 4.96 -3.52 -26.35
N PRO A 98 3.71 -3.83 -26.71
CA PRO A 98 2.94 -4.87 -26.06
C PRO A 98 3.55 -6.24 -26.36
N ILE A 99 3.45 -7.18 -25.42
CA ILE A 99 3.93 -8.56 -25.60
C ILE A 99 3.04 -9.29 -26.62
N THR A 100 1.74 -9.00 -26.60
CA THR A 100 0.78 -9.57 -27.55
C THR A 100 -0.43 -8.66 -27.70
N LEU A 101 -1.03 -8.71 -28.89
CA LEU A 101 -2.28 -8.03 -29.23
C LEU A 101 -3.45 -9.02 -29.36
N ASN A 102 -3.28 -10.28 -28.95
CA ASN A 102 -4.32 -11.28 -29.09
C ASN A 102 -5.57 -10.93 -28.27
N TYR A 103 -6.73 -11.23 -28.83
CA TYR A 103 -8.02 -11.08 -28.14
C TYR A 103 -8.35 -12.34 -27.34
N PRO A 104 -9.20 -12.24 -26.30
CA PRO A 104 -9.60 -13.39 -25.50
C PRO A 104 -10.44 -14.37 -26.31
N THR A 105 -10.29 -15.66 -26.03
CA THR A 105 -11.17 -16.72 -26.55
C THR A 105 -12.50 -16.76 -25.77
N GLU A 106 -13.49 -17.51 -26.26
CA GLU A 106 -14.76 -17.71 -25.52
C GLU A 106 -14.55 -18.36 -24.14
N GLU A 107 -13.58 -19.26 -24.01
CA GLU A 107 -13.23 -19.87 -22.74
C GLU A 107 -12.64 -18.85 -21.77
N ASP A 108 -11.78 -17.95 -22.27
CA ASP A 108 -11.23 -16.87 -21.46
C ASP A 108 -12.32 -15.94 -20.93
N LEU A 109 -13.35 -15.66 -21.75
CA LEU A 109 -14.50 -14.84 -21.34
C LEU A 109 -15.32 -15.50 -20.23
N LYS A 110 -15.52 -16.82 -20.27
CA LYS A 110 -16.15 -17.57 -19.18
C LYS A 110 -15.35 -17.44 -17.89
N LYS A 111 -14.03 -17.69 -17.95
CA LYS A 111 -13.13 -17.51 -16.79
C LYS A 111 -13.15 -16.08 -16.23
N ALA A 112 -13.28 -15.08 -17.10
CA ALA A 112 -13.38 -13.70 -16.67
C ALA A 112 -14.68 -13.42 -15.91
N ASN A 113 -15.80 -14.00 -16.34
CA ASN A 113 -17.07 -13.89 -15.62
C ASN A 113 -16.98 -14.55 -14.23
N ASP A 114 -16.35 -15.72 -14.12
CA ASP A 114 -16.14 -16.40 -12.83
C ASP A 114 -15.36 -15.51 -11.84
N VAL A 115 -14.31 -14.84 -12.32
CA VAL A 115 -13.55 -13.87 -11.51
C VAL A 115 -14.45 -12.73 -11.05
N VAL A 116 -15.26 -12.16 -11.94
CA VAL A 116 -16.13 -11.02 -11.58
C VAL A 116 -17.19 -11.43 -10.56
N GLU A 117 -17.81 -12.60 -10.71
CA GLU A 117 -18.76 -13.13 -9.71
C GLU A 117 -18.09 -13.40 -8.36
N LEU A 118 -16.86 -13.92 -8.37
CA LEU A 118 -16.07 -14.07 -7.14
C LEU A 118 -15.79 -12.71 -6.48
N LEU A 119 -15.41 -11.68 -7.25
CA LEU A 119 -15.19 -10.34 -6.70
C LEU A 119 -16.47 -9.76 -6.07
N LYS A 120 -17.65 -10.05 -6.64
CA LYS A 120 -18.95 -9.67 -6.06
C LYS A 120 -19.22 -10.40 -4.75
N SER A 121 -18.92 -11.71 -4.67
CA SER A 121 -19.13 -12.49 -3.44
C SER A 121 -18.26 -12.02 -2.26
N TYR A 122 -17.10 -11.41 -2.54
CA TYR A 122 -16.25 -10.75 -1.53
C TYR A 122 -16.68 -9.32 -1.18
N ASN A 123 -17.85 -8.86 -1.65
CA ASN A 123 -18.38 -7.52 -1.42
C ASN A 123 -17.39 -6.41 -1.85
N LEU A 124 -16.73 -6.59 -3.00
CA LEU A 124 -15.74 -5.66 -3.51
C LEU A 124 -16.31 -4.60 -4.45
N PHE A 125 -17.63 -4.50 -4.60
CA PHE A 125 -18.28 -3.48 -5.41
C PHE A 125 -19.18 -2.63 -4.52
N GLU A 126 -19.08 -1.31 -4.68
CA GLU A 126 -19.96 -0.38 -4.00
C GLU A 126 -21.33 -0.35 -4.67
N THR A 127 -22.39 -0.13 -3.88
CA THR A 127 -23.74 0.01 -4.42
C THR A 127 -23.96 1.39 -5.05
N GLU A 128 -24.84 1.49 -6.04
CA GLU A 128 -25.18 2.78 -6.67
C GLU A 128 -25.72 3.80 -5.65
N GLN A 129 -26.49 3.33 -4.65
CA GLN A 129 -27.00 4.17 -3.58
C GLN A 129 -25.89 4.73 -2.69
N ALA A 130 -24.91 3.91 -2.34
CA ALA A 130 -23.75 4.35 -1.56
C ALA A 130 -22.84 5.29 -2.38
N LEU A 131 -22.66 5.06 -3.68
CA LEU A 131 -21.97 6.02 -4.57
C LEU A 131 -22.67 7.38 -4.57
N LYS A 132 -23.99 7.43 -4.72
CA LYS A 132 -24.77 8.68 -4.64
C LYS A 132 -24.70 9.32 -3.25
N LYS A 133 -24.55 8.54 -2.18
CA LYS A 133 -24.29 9.08 -0.83
C LYS A 133 -22.92 9.77 -0.78
N ARG A 134 -21.86 9.12 -1.27
CA ARG A 134 -20.51 9.68 -1.33
C ARG A 134 -20.44 10.95 -2.18
N GLU A 135 -21.13 10.99 -3.32
CA GLU A 135 -21.25 12.20 -4.15
C GLU A 135 -21.94 13.37 -3.43
N ARG A 136 -23.01 13.09 -2.68
CA ARG A 136 -23.68 14.12 -1.85
C ARG A 136 -22.76 14.65 -0.75
N VAL A 137 -22.04 13.77 -0.05
CA VAL A 137 -21.06 14.14 0.97
C VAL A 137 -19.98 15.05 0.38
N LEU A 138 -19.40 14.70 -0.77
CA LEU A 138 -18.44 15.56 -1.48
C LEU A 138 -19.02 16.93 -1.84
N GLY A 139 -20.28 16.99 -2.29
CA GLY A 139 -20.97 18.24 -2.59
C GLY A 139 -21.15 19.14 -1.35
N MET A 140 -21.47 18.53 -0.20
CA MET A 140 -21.63 19.25 1.07
C MET A 140 -20.30 19.79 1.59
N ILE A 141 -19.24 18.97 1.56
CA ILE A 141 -17.89 19.39 1.95
C ILE A 141 -17.37 20.51 1.04
N ASN A 142 -17.60 20.40 -0.28
CA ASN A 142 -17.22 21.45 -1.22
C ASN A 142 -17.96 22.77 -0.97
N LYS A 143 -19.26 22.70 -0.63
CA LYS A 143 -20.05 23.88 -0.24
C LYS A 143 -19.49 24.53 1.02
N LEU A 144 -19.21 23.74 2.06
CA LEU A 144 -18.66 24.24 3.33
C LEU A 144 -17.31 24.95 3.12
N PHE A 145 -16.46 24.39 2.27
CA PHE A 145 -15.18 25.01 1.92
C PHE A 145 -15.35 26.29 1.11
N HIS A 146 -16.33 26.36 0.20
CA HIS A 146 -16.59 27.60 -0.51
C HIS A 146 -17.03 28.73 0.43
N GLU A 147 -17.95 28.46 1.36
CA GLU A 147 -18.37 29.40 2.40
C GLU A 147 -17.17 29.88 3.23
N PHE A 148 -16.31 28.94 3.63
CA PHE A 148 -15.06 29.24 4.34
C PHE A 148 -14.12 30.17 3.54
N VAL A 149 -13.90 29.90 2.26
CA VAL A 149 -13.03 30.72 1.41
C VAL A 149 -13.56 32.15 1.30
N VAL A 150 -14.88 32.33 1.19
CA VAL A 150 -15.52 33.65 1.15
C VAL A 150 -15.32 34.38 2.48
N GLU A 151 -15.60 33.71 3.61
CA GLU A 151 -15.44 34.28 4.97
C GLU A 151 -14.00 34.75 5.23
N ILE A 152 -13.00 33.93 4.91
CA ILE A 152 -11.58 34.27 5.06
C ILE A 152 -11.17 35.38 4.09
N SER A 153 -11.69 35.39 2.86
CA SER A 153 -11.39 36.45 1.90
C SER A 153 -11.88 37.81 2.41
N ILE A 154 -13.08 37.86 2.98
CA ILE A 154 -13.64 39.08 3.58
C ILE A 154 -12.82 39.52 4.80
N SER A 155 -12.44 38.60 5.69
CA SER A 155 -11.65 38.93 6.88
C SER A 155 -10.25 39.46 6.54
N GLN A 156 -9.71 39.06 5.39
CA GLN A 156 -8.45 39.57 4.83
C GLN A 156 -8.61 40.90 4.06
N GLY A 157 -9.80 41.51 4.07
CA GLY A 157 -10.07 42.83 3.49
C GLY A 157 -10.48 42.83 2.02
N ILE A 158 -10.82 41.67 1.44
CA ILE A 158 -11.45 41.60 0.12
C ILE A 158 -12.92 42.00 0.25
N ASN A 159 -13.43 42.86 -0.62
CA ASN A 159 -14.83 43.27 -0.57
C ASN A 159 -15.76 42.06 -0.81
N GLU A 160 -16.99 42.14 -0.30
CA GLU A 160 -17.92 41.01 -0.29
C GLU A 160 -18.28 40.51 -1.70
N GLU A 161 -18.42 41.41 -2.67
CA GLU A 161 -18.76 41.06 -4.05
C GLU A 161 -17.62 40.32 -4.76
N ASP A 162 -16.38 40.77 -4.58
CA ASP A 162 -15.19 40.10 -5.11
C ASP A 162 -14.95 38.76 -4.40
N ALA A 163 -15.18 38.70 -3.09
CA ALA A 163 -14.99 37.49 -2.30
C ALA A 163 -15.89 36.34 -2.77
N LYS A 164 -17.15 36.63 -3.16
CA LYS A 164 -18.09 35.66 -3.75
C LYS A 164 -17.57 35.02 -5.04
N HIS A 165 -16.61 35.64 -5.73
CA HIS A 165 -16.00 35.11 -6.94
C HIS A 165 -14.72 34.31 -6.70
N ILE A 166 -14.23 34.24 -5.46
CA ILE A 166 -13.08 33.43 -5.08
C ILE A 166 -13.57 32.02 -4.73
N HIS A 167 -13.09 31.02 -5.44
CA HIS A 167 -13.42 29.63 -5.16
C HIS A 167 -12.18 28.75 -5.15
N GLY A 168 -12.26 27.68 -4.36
CA GLY A 168 -11.42 26.51 -4.49
C GLY A 168 -12.07 25.45 -5.38
N ASN A 169 -11.38 24.34 -5.58
CA ASN A 169 -11.90 23.17 -6.28
C ASN A 169 -11.58 21.90 -5.48
N LEU A 170 -12.59 21.06 -5.23
CA LEU A 170 -12.44 19.76 -4.60
C LEU A 170 -12.12 18.68 -5.64
N TYR A 171 -11.09 17.89 -5.39
CA TYR A 171 -10.74 16.73 -6.20
C TYR A 171 -10.61 15.50 -5.32
N THR A 172 -11.01 14.36 -5.85
CA THR A 172 -10.76 13.05 -5.23
C THR A 172 -9.52 12.42 -5.84
N PHE A 173 -8.78 11.63 -5.06
CA PHE A 173 -7.69 10.80 -5.57
C PHE A 173 -7.81 9.37 -5.03
N GLY A 174 -6.70 8.62 -5.06
CA GLY A 174 -6.63 7.30 -4.43
C GLY A 174 -7.60 6.28 -5.00
N SER A 175 -8.11 5.41 -4.12
CA SER A 175 -8.95 4.28 -4.52
C SER A 175 -10.29 4.71 -5.14
N TYR A 176 -10.85 5.83 -4.64
CA TYR A 176 -12.06 6.48 -5.17
C TYR A 176 -11.88 6.92 -6.60
N ARG A 177 -10.84 7.72 -6.88
CA ARG A 177 -10.54 8.21 -8.24
C ARG A 177 -10.25 7.09 -9.22
N LEU A 178 -9.54 6.05 -8.79
CA LEU A 178 -9.26 4.85 -9.61
C LEU A 178 -10.51 4.02 -9.90
N GLY A 179 -11.60 4.19 -9.15
CA GLY A 179 -12.84 3.41 -9.28
C GLY A 179 -12.73 2.01 -8.70
N VAL A 180 -11.87 1.81 -7.69
CA VAL A 180 -11.62 0.53 -7.02
C VAL A 180 -12.02 0.52 -5.54
N ILE A 181 -12.98 1.37 -5.15
CA ILE A 181 -13.50 1.41 -3.78
C ILE A 181 -14.37 0.21 -3.45
N THR A 182 -14.40 -0.11 -2.16
CA THR A 182 -15.28 -1.08 -1.51
C THR A 182 -16.17 -0.35 -0.50
N PRO A 183 -17.24 -0.97 0.04
CA PRO A 183 -18.15 -0.30 0.97
C PRO A 183 -17.49 0.42 2.15
N ASN A 184 -16.42 -0.16 2.69
CA ASN A 184 -15.67 0.40 3.83
C ASN A 184 -14.47 1.27 3.41
N SER A 185 -14.36 1.69 2.15
CA SER A 185 -13.28 2.59 1.72
C SER A 185 -13.54 4.02 2.20
N ASP A 186 -12.47 4.70 2.58
CA ASP A 186 -12.40 6.14 2.77
C ASP A 186 -12.51 6.88 1.42
N ILE A 187 -12.66 8.22 1.49
CA ILE A 187 -12.52 9.10 0.33
C ILE A 187 -11.34 10.04 0.54
N ASP A 188 -10.27 9.76 -0.20
CA ASP A 188 -9.12 10.64 -0.40
C ASP A 188 -9.51 11.89 -1.18
N CYS A 189 -9.42 13.05 -0.55
CA CYS A 189 -9.85 14.34 -1.08
C CYS A 189 -8.76 15.40 -0.95
N ILE A 190 -8.73 16.35 -1.87
CA ILE A 190 -7.86 17.52 -1.80
C ILE A 190 -8.57 18.76 -2.31
N PHE A 191 -8.44 19.84 -1.54
CA PHE A 191 -8.81 21.17 -2.01
C PHE A 191 -7.65 21.83 -2.73
N LEU A 192 -7.90 22.28 -3.96
CA LEU A 192 -7.09 23.30 -4.60
C LEU A 192 -7.63 24.66 -4.18
N ALA A 193 -6.78 25.45 -3.52
CA ALA A 193 -7.17 26.72 -2.93
C ALA A 193 -6.38 27.89 -3.51
N PRO A 194 -6.96 29.09 -3.56
CA PRO A 194 -6.24 30.31 -3.93
C PRO A 194 -5.20 30.70 -2.87
N GLN A 195 -4.25 31.54 -3.26
CA GLN A 195 -3.05 31.88 -2.49
C GLN A 195 -3.32 32.45 -1.09
N ASN A 196 -4.51 33.01 -0.87
CA ASN A 196 -4.91 33.64 0.38
C ASN A 196 -5.36 32.62 1.44
N ILE A 197 -5.52 31.35 1.05
CA ILE A 197 -5.81 30.23 1.94
C ILE A 197 -4.51 29.46 2.21
N THR A 198 -3.89 29.73 3.35
CA THR A 198 -2.65 29.04 3.78
C THR A 198 -2.96 27.73 4.50
N ARG A 199 -1.95 26.87 4.67
CA ARG A 199 -2.10 25.65 5.48
C ARG A 199 -2.47 25.96 6.93
N GLU A 200 -1.89 27.01 7.51
CA GLU A 200 -2.20 27.43 8.87
C GLU A 200 -3.69 27.79 9.01
N ILE A 201 -4.20 28.58 8.07
CA ILE A 201 -5.63 28.94 8.00
C ILE A 201 -6.49 27.68 7.84
N PHE A 202 -6.08 26.73 7.00
CA PHE A 202 -6.82 25.49 6.80
C PHE A 202 -6.83 24.58 8.04
N PHE A 203 -5.68 24.33 8.67
CA PHE A 203 -5.59 23.44 9.82
C PHE A 203 -6.15 24.05 11.12
N ASN A 204 -6.32 25.37 11.19
CA ASN A 204 -6.90 26.06 12.33
C ASN A 204 -8.37 26.45 12.05
N GLU A 205 -8.61 27.37 11.11
CA GLU A 205 -9.92 27.98 10.90
C GLU A 205 -10.89 27.03 10.20
N PHE A 206 -10.45 26.32 9.15
CA PHE A 206 -11.32 25.34 8.49
C PHE A 206 -11.61 24.13 9.39
N TYR A 207 -10.63 23.73 10.22
CA TYR A 207 -10.84 22.73 11.26
C TYR A 207 -11.94 23.14 12.25
N LEU A 208 -11.92 24.39 12.73
CA LEU A 208 -12.98 24.91 13.62
C LEU A 208 -14.34 24.94 12.91
N LYS A 209 -14.38 25.30 11.62
CA LYS A 209 -15.61 25.27 10.83
C LYS A 209 -16.17 23.84 10.70
N LEU A 210 -15.30 22.85 10.44
CA LEU A 210 -15.70 21.43 10.43
C LEU A 210 -16.21 20.97 11.79
N GLN A 211 -15.57 21.40 12.89
CA GLN A 211 -15.97 21.05 14.25
C GLN A 211 -17.39 21.54 14.61
N GLN A 212 -17.84 22.64 13.98
CA GLN A 212 -19.17 23.21 14.20
C GLN A 212 -20.27 22.53 13.35
N ASP A 213 -19.91 21.75 12.31
CA ASP A 213 -20.87 21.02 11.49
C ASP A 213 -21.32 19.74 12.20
N ARG A 214 -22.62 19.65 12.48
CA ARG A 214 -23.26 18.49 13.15
C ARG A 214 -23.10 17.15 12.43
N ASN A 215 -22.79 17.17 11.13
CA ASN A 215 -22.60 15.96 10.32
C ASN A 215 -21.17 15.41 10.45
N VAL A 216 -20.24 16.20 11.01
CA VAL A 216 -18.84 15.82 11.22
C VAL A 216 -18.68 15.07 12.54
N ARG A 217 -17.99 13.93 12.49
CA ARG A 217 -17.61 13.11 13.65
C ARG A 217 -16.16 12.67 13.51
N LYS A 218 -15.54 12.22 14.62
CA LYS A 218 -14.16 11.70 14.64
C LYS A 218 -13.14 12.64 13.96
N LEU A 219 -13.33 13.95 14.12
CA LEU A 219 -12.49 14.97 13.49
C LEU A 219 -11.09 14.96 14.11
N GLN A 220 -10.07 14.96 13.26
CA GLN A 220 -8.67 14.97 13.65
C GLN A 220 -7.82 15.77 12.66
N SER A 221 -6.87 16.53 13.18
CA SER A 221 -5.91 17.30 12.41
C SER A 221 -4.49 16.78 12.60
N LEU A 222 -3.77 16.54 11.50
CA LEU A 222 -2.42 15.97 11.47
C LEU A 222 -1.45 16.81 10.62
N PRO A 223 -1.16 18.07 11.00
CA PRO A 223 -0.38 19.01 10.20
C PRO A 223 1.11 18.64 10.08
N GLU A 224 1.65 17.89 11.03
CA GLU A 224 3.08 17.51 11.11
C GLU A 224 3.41 16.21 10.37
N THR A 225 2.43 15.57 9.74
CA THR A 225 2.64 14.30 9.02
C THR A 225 3.36 14.53 7.69
N TYR A 226 3.87 13.44 7.10
CA TYR A 226 4.53 13.51 5.80
C TYR A 226 3.62 14.16 4.73
N THR A 227 2.32 13.86 4.73
CA THR A 227 1.37 14.60 3.91
C THR A 227 0.30 15.17 4.84
N PRO A 228 0.36 16.47 5.18
CA PRO A 228 -0.55 17.09 6.13
C PRO A 228 -2.01 16.86 5.75
N ILE A 229 -2.82 16.43 6.72
CA ILE A 229 -4.17 15.91 6.48
C ILE A 229 -5.13 16.24 7.62
N ILE A 230 -6.40 16.48 7.29
CA ILE A 230 -7.52 16.49 8.23
C ILE A 230 -8.35 15.24 7.94
N GLN A 231 -8.60 14.42 8.96
CA GLN A 231 -9.38 13.19 8.84
C GLN A 231 -10.66 13.34 9.64
N PHE A 232 -11.79 12.91 9.08
CA PHE A 232 -13.09 12.97 9.75
C PHE A 232 -14.09 12.04 9.09
N MET A 233 -15.17 11.75 9.81
CA MET A 233 -16.34 11.08 9.28
C MET A 233 -17.44 12.11 8.98
N TYR A 234 -17.97 12.11 7.77
CA TYR A 234 -19.10 12.96 7.35
C TYR A 234 -20.26 12.08 6.91
N ASP A 235 -21.40 12.16 7.61
CA ASP A 235 -22.57 11.29 7.36
C ASP A 235 -22.19 9.80 7.21
N ASP A 236 -21.38 9.27 8.14
CA ASP A 236 -20.87 7.88 8.14
C ASP A 236 -19.98 7.50 6.94
N VAL A 237 -19.35 8.48 6.29
CA VAL A 237 -18.31 8.27 5.27
C VAL A 237 -16.99 8.84 5.80
N ASP A 238 -15.95 8.02 5.88
CA ASP A 238 -14.62 8.47 6.27
C ASP A 238 -13.97 9.29 5.13
N ILE A 239 -13.45 10.46 5.49
CA ILE A 239 -12.87 11.46 4.59
C ILE A 239 -11.44 11.79 5.04
N ASP A 240 -10.54 11.72 4.08
CA ASP A 240 -9.13 12.06 4.22
C ASP A 240 -8.86 13.32 3.38
N LEU A 241 -8.73 14.48 4.03
CA LEU A 241 -8.75 15.78 3.38
C LEU A 241 -7.41 16.52 3.41
N LEU A 242 -6.88 16.79 2.23
CA LEU A 242 -5.63 17.51 2.00
C LEU A 242 -5.89 18.93 1.45
N LEU A 243 -4.84 19.76 1.48
CA LEU A 243 -4.83 21.08 0.86
C LEU A 243 -3.65 21.23 -0.10
N ALA A 244 -3.89 21.85 -1.24
CA ALA A 244 -2.86 22.46 -2.08
C ALA A 244 -3.22 23.91 -2.41
N THR A 245 -2.40 24.83 -1.93
CA THR A 245 -2.53 26.26 -2.21
C THR A 245 -1.75 26.60 -3.48
N LEU A 246 -2.43 27.18 -4.46
CA LEU A 246 -1.83 27.63 -5.72
C LEU A 246 -1.57 29.14 -5.69
N PRO A 247 -0.54 29.65 -6.40
CA PRO A 247 -0.15 31.07 -6.40
C PRO A 247 -1.06 31.93 -7.29
N TYR A 248 -2.38 31.78 -7.10
CA TYR A 248 -3.41 32.47 -7.85
C TYR A 248 -4.38 33.16 -6.90
N ARG A 249 -4.85 34.35 -7.28
CA ARG A 249 -5.84 35.11 -6.49
C ARG A 249 -7.23 34.47 -6.54
N THR A 250 -7.62 33.96 -7.70
CA THR A 250 -8.85 33.17 -7.90
C THR A 250 -8.54 32.02 -8.85
N LEU A 251 -9.14 30.86 -8.62
CA LEU A 251 -8.97 29.70 -9.50
C LEU A 251 -9.91 29.71 -10.71
N LYS A 252 -10.93 30.59 -10.73
CA LYS A 252 -11.93 30.67 -11.80
C LYS A 252 -11.33 31.03 -13.16
N ASP A 253 -10.42 31.99 -13.12
CA ASP A 253 -9.85 32.63 -14.32
C ASP A 253 -8.48 32.04 -14.68
N CYS A 254 -8.04 31.01 -13.95
CA CYS A 254 -6.74 30.38 -14.15
C CYS A 254 -6.86 29.14 -15.03
N TYR A 255 -6.15 29.15 -16.16
CA TYR A 255 -6.01 27.95 -17.00
C TYR A 255 -4.88 27.07 -16.45
N TYR A 256 -5.19 26.26 -15.43
CA TYR A 256 -4.28 25.22 -14.96
C TYR A 256 -4.82 23.84 -15.34
N SER A 257 -3.91 22.91 -15.60
CA SER A 257 -4.24 21.50 -15.82
C SER A 257 -3.40 20.65 -14.87
N LEU A 258 -4.05 19.69 -14.20
CA LEU A 258 -3.38 18.73 -13.35
C LEU A 258 -2.42 17.82 -14.14
N ASP A 259 -2.69 17.63 -15.43
CA ASP A 259 -1.84 16.86 -16.34
C ASP A 259 -0.56 17.61 -16.75
N ASN A 260 -0.49 18.92 -16.47
CA ASN A 260 0.64 19.76 -16.84
C ASN A 260 1.58 19.98 -15.65
N ASP A 261 2.80 19.46 -15.75
CA ASP A 261 3.84 19.54 -14.71
C ASP A 261 4.19 21.00 -14.31
N TYR A 262 3.92 21.99 -15.17
CA TYR A 262 4.14 23.41 -14.86
C TYR A 262 3.24 23.95 -13.74
N ILE A 263 2.16 23.25 -13.37
CA ILE A 263 1.37 23.58 -12.18
C ILE A 263 2.22 23.56 -10.90
N LEU A 264 3.31 22.79 -10.88
CA LEU A 264 4.20 22.65 -9.73
C LEU A 264 5.26 23.74 -9.62
N LYS A 265 5.34 24.64 -10.60
CA LYS A 265 6.43 25.61 -10.68
C LYS A 265 6.44 26.51 -9.43
N ASN A 266 7.58 26.53 -8.75
CA ASN A 266 7.81 27.30 -7.51
C ASN A 266 6.92 26.89 -6.33
N LEU A 267 6.20 25.77 -6.40
CA LEU A 267 5.49 25.23 -5.24
C LEU A 267 6.49 24.58 -4.27
N ASP A 268 6.16 24.60 -2.98
CA ASP A 268 6.96 23.90 -1.99
C ASP A 268 6.69 22.38 -2.02
N GLU A 269 7.61 21.59 -1.47
CA GLU A 269 7.56 20.12 -1.54
C GLU A 269 6.27 19.51 -0.96
N VAL A 270 5.68 20.13 0.07
CA VAL A 270 4.48 19.61 0.71
C VAL A 270 3.27 19.81 -0.20
N THR A 271 3.13 20.98 -0.84
CA THR A 271 2.06 21.22 -1.83
C THR A 271 2.19 20.29 -3.02
N VAL A 272 3.41 20.10 -3.55
CA VAL A 272 3.68 19.17 -4.65
C VAL A 272 3.31 17.74 -4.29
N ARG A 273 3.65 17.30 -3.08
CA ARG A 273 3.31 15.98 -2.55
C ARG A 273 1.79 15.77 -2.46
N SER A 274 1.06 16.75 -1.95
CA SER A 274 -0.41 16.70 -1.90
C SER A 274 -1.03 16.62 -3.31
N LEU A 275 -0.53 17.40 -4.28
CA LEU A 275 -1.00 17.39 -5.67
C LEU A 275 -0.72 16.07 -6.40
N ASN A 276 0.40 15.41 -6.08
CA ASN A 276 0.83 14.20 -6.77
C ASN A 276 -0.16 13.04 -6.62
N GLY A 277 -0.95 12.99 -5.54
CA GLY A 277 -1.97 11.96 -5.35
C GLY A 277 -2.96 11.89 -6.53
N ILE A 278 -3.51 13.03 -6.94
CA ILE A 278 -4.45 13.10 -8.07
C ILE A 278 -3.73 12.82 -9.38
N ARG A 279 -2.59 13.47 -9.60
CA ARG A 279 -1.85 13.42 -10.86
C ARG A 279 -1.39 12.00 -11.19
N VAL A 280 -0.96 11.25 -10.18
CA VAL A 280 -0.60 9.83 -10.36
C VAL A 280 -1.82 9.00 -10.74
N ALA A 281 -2.97 9.18 -10.08
CA ALA A 281 -4.18 8.41 -10.38
C ALA A 281 -4.66 8.66 -11.82
N ASP A 282 -4.68 9.92 -12.26
CA ASP A 282 -5.09 10.30 -13.61
C ASP A 282 -4.12 9.76 -14.67
N LEU A 283 -2.81 9.84 -14.44
CA LEU A 283 -1.81 9.26 -15.34
C LEU A 283 -1.89 7.73 -15.40
N ILE A 284 -2.23 7.04 -14.30
CA ILE A 284 -2.49 5.60 -14.32
C ILE A 284 -3.68 5.30 -15.24
N LEU A 285 -4.82 5.99 -15.03
CA LEU A 285 -6.04 5.77 -15.83
C LEU A 285 -5.88 6.15 -17.30
N ALA A 286 -5.03 7.13 -17.62
CA ALA A 286 -4.68 7.50 -18.98
C ALA A 286 -3.72 6.49 -19.64
N SER A 287 -2.98 5.73 -18.83
CA SER A 287 -1.95 4.79 -19.30
C SER A 287 -2.44 3.36 -19.56
N VAL A 288 -3.71 3.06 -19.26
CA VAL A 288 -4.30 1.72 -19.44
C VAL A 288 -5.25 1.67 -20.65
N PRO A 289 -5.20 0.62 -21.49
CA PRO A 289 -6.08 0.48 -22.65
C PRO A 289 -7.57 0.32 -22.30
N HIS A 290 -7.89 -0.50 -21.29
CA HIS A 290 -9.26 -0.75 -20.82
C HIS A 290 -9.38 -0.55 -19.31
N LYS A 291 -10.10 0.51 -18.90
CA LYS A 291 -10.22 0.90 -17.49
C LYS A 291 -10.93 -0.15 -16.63
N ASP A 292 -11.96 -0.80 -17.15
CA ASP A 292 -12.74 -1.78 -16.37
C ASP A 292 -11.99 -3.10 -16.16
N HIS A 293 -11.22 -3.55 -17.17
CA HIS A 293 -10.31 -4.68 -17.01
C HIS A 293 -9.24 -4.37 -15.95
N PHE A 294 -8.61 -3.18 -16.04
CA PHE A 294 -7.67 -2.71 -15.04
C PHE A 294 -8.27 -2.70 -13.62
N ARG A 295 -9.46 -2.13 -13.45
CA ARG A 295 -10.14 -2.04 -12.13
C ARG A 295 -10.42 -3.41 -11.54
N ASN A 296 -10.99 -4.33 -12.31
CA ASN A 296 -11.33 -5.66 -11.80
C ASN A 296 -10.08 -6.50 -11.52
N THR A 297 -9.04 -6.40 -12.35
CA THR A 297 -7.74 -7.02 -12.05
C THR A 297 -7.13 -6.43 -10.78
N LEU A 298 -7.15 -5.10 -10.62
CA LEU A 298 -6.63 -4.44 -9.42
C LEU A 298 -7.42 -4.84 -8.16
N ARG A 299 -8.75 -4.96 -8.23
CA ARG A 299 -9.57 -5.46 -7.11
C ARG A 299 -9.12 -6.85 -6.68
N TYR A 300 -8.92 -7.76 -7.64
CA TYR A 300 -8.43 -9.11 -7.36
C TYR A 300 -7.03 -9.10 -6.74
N ILE A 301 -6.09 -8.32 -7.30
CA ILE A 301 -4.71 -8.22 -6.78
C ILE A 301 -4.69 -7.61 -5.38
N LYS A 302 -5.50 -6.59 -5.09
CA LYS A 302 -5.64 -6.01 -3.74
C LYS A 302 -6.17 -7.05 -2.75
N LEU A 303 -7.23 -7.78 -3.11
CA LEU A 303 -7.78 -8.85 -2.28
C LEU A 303 -6.74 -9.92 -2.00
N TRP A 304 -6.07 -10.42 -3.05
CA TRP A 304 -4.98 -11.39 -2.93
C TRP A 304 -3.87 -10.91 -2.00
N ALA A 305 -3.37 -9.70 -2.20
CA ALA A 305 -2.28 -9.14 -1.39
C ALA A 305 -2.67 -9.00 0.08
N LYS A 306 -3.92 -8.63 0.37
CA LYS A 306 -4.48 -8.59 1.74
C LYS A 306 -4.57 -9.99 2.33
N SER A 307 -5.18 -10.95 1.63
CA SER A 307 -5.29 -12.35 2.08
C SER A 307 -3.93 -12.99 2.37
N ARG A 308 -2.91 -12.65 1.58
CA ARG A 308 -1.55 -13.17 1.75
C ARG A 308 -0.68 -12.35 2.70
N GLY A 309 -1.22 -11.32 3.35
CA GLY A 309 -0.48 -10.50 4.32
C GLY A 309 0.75 -9.81 3.71
N ILE A 310 0.62 -9.27 2.50
CA ILE A 310 1.67 -8.53 1.76
C ILE A 310 1.17 -7.16 1.27
N TYR A 311 0.12 -6.62 1.91
CA TYR A 311 -0.41 -5.29 1.65
C TYR A 311 -0.10 -4.37 2.85
N SER A 312 1.05 -3.69 2.83
CA SER A 312 1.42 -2.67 3.83
C SER A 312 2.73 -1.95 3.45
N ASN A 313 2.67 -0.70 3.01
CA ASN A 313 3.87 0.09 2.71
C ASN A 313 4.72 0.35 3.96
N ILE A 314 4.08 0.56 5.12
CA ILE A 314 4.76 0.85 6.37
C ILE A 314 5.68 -0.32 6.78
N LEU A 315 5.20 -1.56 6.60
CA LEU A 315 5.97 -2.78 6.91
C LEU A 315 6.94 -3.20 5.81
N GLY A 316 7.12 -2.39 4.76
CA GLY A 316 8.03 -2.71 3.65
C GLY A 316 7.45 -3.67 2.61
N PHE A 317 6.13 -3.85 2.59
CA PHE A 317 5.43 -4.44 1.46
C PHE A 317 4.87 -3.34 0.53
N LEU A 318 3.93 -3.69 -0.35
CA LEU A 318 3.36 -2.75 -1.31
C LEU A 318 2.07 -2.13 -0.75
N GLY A 319 1.93 -0.82 -0.96
CA GLY A 319 0.67 -0.09 -0.75
C GLY A 319 -0.20 -0.06 -2.00
N GLY A 320 -1.41 0.52 -1.88
CA GLY A 320 -2.41 0.54 -2.95
C GLY A 320 -1.90 1.09 -4.29
N ILE A 321 -1.12 2.17 -4.26
CA ILE A 321 -0.59 2.78 -5.49
C ILE A 321 0.43 1.89 -6.21
N SER A 322 1.29 1.19 -5.46
CA SER A 322 2.26 0.26 -6.02
C SER A 322 1.56 -0.91 -6.72
N TRP A 323 0.50 -1.46 -6.12
CA TRP A 323 -0.33 -2.48 -6.76
C TRP A 323 -1.05 -1.97 -8.02
N ALA A 324 -1.51 -0.73 -8.01
CA ALA A 324 -2.11 -0.09 -9.19
C ALA A 324 -1.09 0.06 -10.33
N LEU A 325 0.14 0.50 -10.04
CA LEU A 325 1.22 0.66 -11.03
C LEU A 325 1.63 -0.68 -11.65
N LEU A 326 1.78 -1.73 -10.82
CA LEU A 326 2.05 -3.08 -11.33
C LEU A 326 0.91 -3.56 -12.24
N THR A 327 -0.34 -3.38 -11.82
CA THR A 327 -1.51 -3.80 -12.61
C THR A 327 -1.59 -3.04 -13.93
N ALA A 328 -1.35 -1.72 -13.91
CA ALA A 328 -1.33 -0.88 -15.09
C ALA A 328 -0.25 -1.33 -16.09
N LYS A 329 0.96 -1.66 -15.63
CA LYS A 329 2.01 -2.20 -16.49
C LYS A 329 1.58 -3.48 -17.20
N ILE A 330 0.87 -4.38 -16.52
CA ILE A 330 0.36 -5.61 -17.15
C ILE A 330 -0.70 -5.29 -18.21
N CYS A 331 -1.59 -4.34 -17.94
CA CYS A 331 -2.57 -3.88 -18.94
C CYS A 331 -1.89 -3.28 -20.18
N GLN A 332 -0.74 -2.60 -20.02
CA GLN A 332 0.03 -2.08 -21.15
C GLN A 332 0.68 -3.19 -21.99
N LEU A 333 1.21 -4.22 -21.35
CA LEU A 333 1.86 -5.34 -22.01
C LEU A 333 0.86 -6.28 -22.71
N TYR A 334 -0.40 -6.31 -22.27
CA TYR A 334 -1.46 -7.19 -22.78
C TYR A 334 -2.77 -6.40 -23.01
N PRO A 335 -2.80 -5.46 -23.98
CA PRO A 335 -3.90 -4.51 -24.16
C PRO A 335 -5.28 -5.15 -24.28
N ASN A 336 -5.38 -6.20 -25.08
CA ASN A 336 -6.68 -6.79 -25.45
C ASN A 336 -7.13 -7.89 -24.48
N TYR A 337 -6.33 -8.22 -23.47
CA TYR A 337 -6.63 -9.30 -22.54
C TYR A 337 -7.75 -8.90 -21.57
N ASN A 338 -8.56 -9.89 -21.18
CA ASN A 338 -9.61 -9.71 -20.19
C ASN A 338 -9.08 -9.91 -18.74
N VAL A 339 -9.96 -9.79 -17.75
CA VAL A 339 -9.59 -9.80 -16.33
C VAL A 339 -8.87 -11.08 -15.90
N SER A 340 -9.35 -12.27 -16.29
CA SER A 340 -8.75 -13.56 -15.90
C SER A 340 -7.36 -13.74 -16.49
N GLN A 341 -7.20 -13.40 -17.77
CA GLN A 341 -5.90 -13.48 -18.44
C GLN A 341 -4.91 -12.46 -17.86
N LEU A 342 -5.34 -11.23 -17.56
CA LEU A 342 -4.51 -10.21 -16.93
C LEU A 342 -4.02 -10.64 -15.54
N ILE A 343 -4.86 -11.29 -14.72
CA ILE A 343 -4.44 -11.86 -13.43
C ILE A 343 -3.36 -12.94 -13.64
N GLY A 344 -3.56 -13.85 -14.60
CA GLY A 344 -2.57 -14.87 -14.92
C GLY A 344 -1.23 -14.28 -15.38
N LYS A 345 -1.28 -13.28 -16.25
CA LYS A 345 -0.07 -12.57 -16.72
C LYS A 345 0.59 -11.75 -15.62
N PHE A 346 -0.16 -11.18 -14.70
CA PHE A 346 0.39 -10.47 -13.54
C PHE A 346 1.32 -11.36 -12.74
N PHE A 347 0.86 -12.55 -12.32
CA PHE A 347 1.69 -13.46 -11.54
C PHE A 347 2.84 -14.04 -12.36
N ARG A 348 2.61 -14.38 -13.64
CA ARG A 348 3.68 -14.85 -14.52
C ARG A 348 4.80 -13.81 -14.63
N VAL A 349 4.48 -12.58 -15.03
CA VAL A 349 5.48 -11.53 -15.29
C VAL A 349 6.26 -11.20 -14.04
N TYR A 350 5.59 -10.98 -12.90
CA TYR A 350 6.29 -10.58 -11.67
C TYR A 350 7.00 -11.72 -10.94
N SER A 351 6.65 -12.99 -11.22
CA SER A 351 7.43 -14.14 -10.73
C SER A 351 8.82 -14.24 -11.36
N ILE A 352 9.00 -13.68 -12.56
CA ILE A 352 10.26 -13.72 -13.33
C ILE A 352 10.86 -12.34 -13.59
N TRP A 353 10.26 -11.27 -13.06
CA TRP A 353 10.73 -9.90 -13.31
C TRP A 353 12.14 -9.71 -12.75
N ASN A 354 13.04 -9.17 -13.58
CA ASN A 354 14.36 -8.79 -13.12
C ASN A 354 14.29 -7.45 -12.38
N TRP A 355 14.17 -7.51 -11.05
CA TRP A 355 14.04 -6.36 -10.15
C TRP A 355 15.26 -5.42 -10.10
N LYS A 356 16.34 -5.70 -10.84
CA LYS A 356 17.37 -4.70 -11.15
C LYS A 356 16.79 -3.55 -11.98
N TYR A 357 15.75 -3.82 -12.77
CA TYR A 357 15.08 -2.84 -13.61
C TYR A 357 13.77 -2.36 -12.97
N PRO A 358 13.49 -1.05 -13.01
CA PRO A 358 12.27 -0.48 -12.44
C PRO A 358 11.03 -0.84 -13.27
N VAL A 359 9.89 -0.91 -12.59
CA VAL A 359 8.59 -0.92 -13.27
C VAL A 359 8.20 0.51 -13.62
N LEU A 360 8.14 0.79 -14.92
CA LEU A 360 7.74 2.06 -15.50
C LEU A 360 6.49 1.89 -16.36
N ILE A 361 5.47 2.71 -16.12
CA ILE A 361 4.28 2.82 -16.98
C ILE A 361 4.33 4.03 -17.93
N GLN A 362 5.26 4.96 -17.68
CA GLN A 362 5.59 6.12 -18.52
C GLN A 362 7.08 6.44 -18.39
N ASN A 363 7.63 7.21 -19.33
CA ASN A 363 9.02 7.66 -19.25
C ASN A 363 9.17 8.69 -18.12
N ILE A 364 10.33 8.69 -17.48
CA ILE A 364 10.63 9.66 -16.42
C ILE A 364 10.94 11.01 -17.06
N ASN A 365 10.06 11.99 -16.84
CA ASN A 365 10.30 13.37 -17.25
C ASN A 365 11.31 14.03 -16.30
N LYS A 366 12.29 14.75 -16.85
CA LYS A 366 13.30 15.50 -16.09
C LYS A 366 13.31 16.95 -16.58
N TYR A 367 13.19 17.91 -15.65
CA TYR A 367 13.16 19.35 -15.94
C TYR A 367 14.43 20.06 -15.45
N ASN A 368 15.60 19.56 -15.85
CA ASN A 368 16.89 20.06 -15.35
C ASN A 368 17.17 21.53 -15.71
N HIS A 369 16.49 22.07 -16.74
CA HIS A 369 16.71 23.42 -17.28
C HIS A 369 15.54 24.38 -17.06
N VAL A 370 14.51 23.98 -16.31
CA VAL A 370 13.34 24.83 -16.05
C VAL A 370 13.38 25.36 -14.63
N ASP A 371 13.57 26.68 -14.50
CA ASP A 371 13.55 27.34 -13.20
C ASP A 371 12.20 27.14 -12.50
N GLY A 372 12.26 26.84 -11.21
CA GLY A 372 11.09 26.49 -10.39
C GLY A 372 10.68 25.01 -10.43
N LEU A 373 11.22 24.21 -11.36
CA LEU A 373 11.02 22.75 -11.41
C LEU A 373 12.32 21.95 -11.20
N ARG A 374 13.47 22.52 -11.58
CA ARG A 374 14.79 21.85 -11.54
C ARG A 374 15.24 21.35 -10.15
N ASN A 375 14.69 21.92 -9.08
CA ASN A 375 15.11 21.61 -7.71
C ASN A 375 14.37 20.39 -7.12
N PHE A 376 13.33 19.88 -7.76
CA PHE A 376 12.62 18.71 -7.26
C PHE A 376 13.46 17.44 -7.42
N SER A 377 13.53 16.64 -6.36
CA SER A 377 14.18 15.34 -6.39
C SER A 377 13.37 14.37 -7.25
N VAL A 378 13.98 13.88 -8.33
CA VAL A 378 13.42 12.84 -9.21
C VAL A 378 14.21 11.56 -9.01
N TRP A 379 13.52 10.42 -8.96
CA TRP A 379 14.16 9.11 -8.85
C TRP A 379 15.15 8.89 -10.01
N ASP A 380 16.43 8.74 -9.66
CA ASP A 380 17.53 8.60 -10.61
C ASP A 380 18.65 7.73 -10.02
N PRO A 381 18.65 6.40 -10.26
CA PRO A 381 19.64 5.49 -9.67
C PRO A 381 21.06 5.69 -10.22
N GLU A 382 21.24 6.44 -11.31
CA GLU A 382 22.56 6.77 -11.85
C GLU A 382 23.23 7.89 -11.06
N LYS A 383 22.43 8.85 -10.57
CA LYS A 383 22.91 10.04 -9.85
C LYS A 383 22.78 9.93 -8.33
N ASN A 384 21.81 9.17 -7.83
CA ASN A 384 21.49 9.09 -6.42
C ASN A 384 21.77 7.69 -5.85
N ILE A 385 22.70 7.61 -4.90
CA ILE A 385 23.09 6.35 -4.25
C ILE A 385 21.90 5.72 -3.51
N LYS A 386 21.02 6.51 -2.89
CA LYS A 386 19.83 5.98 -2.20
C LYS A 386 18.90 5.27 -3.19
N ASP A 387 18.71 5.87 -4.36
CA ASP A 387 17.87 5.30 -5.41
C ASP A 387 18.45 4.02 -5.99
N LYS A 388 19.78 3.95 -6.11
CA LYS A 388 20.52 2.76 -6.54
C LYS A 388 20.38 1.57 -5.58
N LEU A 389 20.14 1.83 -4.29
CA LEU A 389 19.96 0.80 -3.27
C LEU A 389 18.53 0.24 -3.21
N HIS A 390 17.58 0.79 -3.99
CA HIS A 390 16.22 0.27 -4.02
C HIS A 390 16.17 -1.14 -4.64
N VAL A 391 15.59 -2.09 -3.91
CA VAL A 391 15.61 -3.52 -4.27
C VAL A 391 14.45 -3.96 -5.16
N MET A 392 13.36 -3.17 -5.21
CA MET A 392 12.14 -3.47 -5.97
C MET A 392 11.48 -2.17 -6.48
N PRO A 393 12.15 -1.40 -7.37
CA PRO A 393 11.68 -0.06 -7.73
C PRO A 393 10.41 -0.07 -8.60
N ILE A 394 9.37 0.63 -8.14
CA ILE A 394 8.11 0.84 -8.86
C ILE A 394 7.86 2.35 -8.88
N ILE A 395 7.90 2.97 -10.06
CA ILE A 395 8.04 4.42 -10.16
C ILE A 395 6.71 5.08 -10.49
N THR A 396 6.37 6.14 -9.78
CA THR A 396 5.18 6.95 -10.04
C THR A 396 5.34 7.74 -11.35
N PRO A 397 4.31 7.81 -12.22
CA PRO A 397 4.39 8.46 -13.52
C PRO A 397 4.42 9.99 -13.46
N ALA A 398 3.79 10.60 -12.44
CA ALA A 398 3.73 12.05 -12.32
C ALA A 398 5.09 12.63 -11.92
N PHE A 399 5.50 13.73 -12.57
CA PHE A 399 6.66 14.50 -12.12
C PHE A 399 6.37 15.21 -10.78
N PRO A 400 7.31 15.28 -9.82
CA PRO A 400 8.58 14.56 -9.81
C PRO A 400 8.36 13.06 -9.55
N CYS A 401 8.91 12.21 -10.42
CA CYS A 401 8.76 10.76 -10.32
C CYS A 401 9.50 10.24 -9.08
N MET A 402 8.84 9.38 -8.29
CA MET A 402 9.37 8.81 -7.06
C MET A 402 9.21 7.29 -7.04
N ASN A 403 10.04 6.61 -6.24
CA ASN A 403 9.85 5.18 -5.98
C ASN A 403 8.76 4.96 -4.91
N SER A 404 7.64 4.34 -5.31
CA SER A 404 6.51 4.03 -4.42
C SER A 404 6.79 2.86 -3.47
N THR A 405 7.91 2.15 -3.64
CA THR A 405 8.32 0.98 -2.86
C THR A 405 9.69 1.15 -2.19
N HIS A 406 10.07 2.39 -1.84
CA HIS A 406 11.32 2.70 -1.14
C HIS A 406 11.46 2.00 0.23
N ASN A 407 10.37 1.55 0.84
CA ASN A 407 10.38 0.83 2.12
C ASN A 407 10.63 -0.67 1.98
N VAL A 408 10.61 -1.23 0.76
CA VAL A 408 10.86 -2.65 0.53
C VAL A 408 12.30 -2.98 0.91
N THR A 409 12.45 -4.04 1.71
CA THR A 409 13.73 -4.61 2.17
C THR A 409 14.06 -5.87 1.38
N TYR A 410 15.25 -6.45 1.58
CA TYR A 410 15.59 -7.72 0.94
C TYR A 410 14.67 -8.86 1.36
N CYS A 411 14.37 -8.93 2.65
CA CYS A 411 13.46 -9.95 3.17
C CYS A 411 12.02 -9.82 2.62
N THR A 412 11.44 -8.61 2.68
CA THR A 412 10.08 -8.37 2.19
C THR A 412 9.96 -8.55 0.68
N ARG A 413 10.99 -8.17 -0.09
CA ARG A 413 11.11 -8.49 -1.52
C ARG A 413 11.08 -10.00 -1.77
N SER A 414 11.84 -10.79 -1.01
CA SER A 414 11.83 -12.27 -1.17
C SER A 414 10.43 -12.83 -0.99
N ILE A 415 9.74 -12.41 0.07
CA ILE A 415 8.35 -12.83 0.36
C ILE A 415 7.41 -12.48 -0.80
N LEU A 416 7.51 -11.26 -1.35
CA LEU A 416 6.70 -10.83 -2.49
C LEU A 416 6.94 -11.71 -3.72
N ILE A 417 8.21 -12.01 -4.02
CA ILE A 417 8.58 -12.88 -5.15
C ILE A 417 8.03 -14.30 -4.93
N ASP A 418 8.15 -14.85 -3.73
CA ASP A 418 7.69 -16.19 -3.43
C ASP A 418 6.16 -16.30 -3.53
N GLU A 419 5.41 -15.26 -3.11
CA GLU A 419 3.96 -15.20 -3.27
C GLU A 419 3.53 -15.04 -4.75
N PHE A 420 4.30 -14.31 -5.58
CA PHE A 420 4.07 -14.29 -7.04
C PHE A 420 4.30 -15.67 -7.66
N LYS A 421 5.40 -16.35 -7.31
CA LYS A 421 5.71 -17.71 -7.77
C LYS A 421 4.64 -18.70 -7.34
N ARG A 422 4.16 -18.61 -6.08
CA ARG A 422 3.07 -19.44 -5.57
C ARG A 422 1.81 -19.29 -6.41
N ALA A 423 1.35 -18.06 -6.63
CA ALA A 423 0.15 -17.82 -7.42
C ALA A 423 0.31 -18.32 -8.87
N HIS A 424 1.47 -18.09 -9.49
CA HIS A 424 1.75 -18.58 -10.83
C HIS A 424 1.77 -20.12 -10.91
N TYR A 425 2.35 -20.79 -9.90
CA TYR A 425 2.34 -22.25 -9.81
C TYR A 425 0.92 -22.81 -9.69
N ILE A 426 0.08 -22.22 -8.84
CA ILE A 426 -1.33 -22.63 -8.66
C ILE A 426 -2.08 -22.55 -9.99
N ILE A 427 -1.88 -21.47 -10.76
CA ILE A 427 -2.50 -21.31 -12.08
C ILE A 427 -2.08 -22.45 -13.00
N ASN A 428 -0.77 -22.66 -13.18
CA ASN A 428 -0.27 -23.70 -14.08
C ASN A 428 -0.75 -25.11 -13.66
N TYR A 429 -0.77 -25.40 -12.35
CA TYR A 429 -1.23 -26.69 -11.84
C TYR A 429 -2.72 -26.92 -12.12
N MET A 430 -3.56 -25.91 -11.85
CA MET A 430 -5.01 -26.02 -12.02
C MET A 430 -5.41 -26.03 -13.50
N GLU A 431 -4.65 -25.37 -14.38
CA GLU A 431 -4.82 -25.47 -15.84
C GLU A 431 -4.44 -26.86 -16.37
N ALA A 432 -3.36 -27.46 -15.85
CA ALA A 432 -2.95 -28.81 -16.21
C ALA A 432 -3.84 -29.91 -15.61
N ASN A 433 -4.55 -29.61 -14.52
CA ASN A 433 -5.43 -30.56 -13.82
C ASN A 433 -6.84 -29.97 -13.59
N PRO A 434 -7.65 -29.79 -14.66
CA PRO A 434 -8.99 -29.24 -14.53
C PRO A 434 -9.86 -30.07 -13.58
N GLY A 435 -10.53 -29.42 -12.63
CA GLY A 435 -11.43 -30.07 -11.67
C GLY A 435 -10.75 -30.72 -10.45
N ALA A 436 -9.42 -30.58 -10.30
CA ALA A 436 -8.71 -31.08 -9.13
C ALA A 436 -9.19 -30.38 -7.84
N ASN A 437 -9.62 -31.17 -6.84
CA ASN A 437 -9.99 -30.66 -5.52
C ASN A 437 -8.78 -30.72 -4.58
N VAL A 438 -7.88 -29.75 -4.75
CA VAL A 438 -6.65 -29.63 -3.98
C VAL A 438 -6.56 -28.29 -3.25
N THR A 439 -5.85 -28.29 -2.14
CA THR A 439 -5.37 -27.10 -1.45
C THR A 439 -3.86 -27.00 -1.63
N PHE A 440 -3.30 -25.80 -1.54
CA PHE A 440 -1.86 -25.59 -1.79
C PHE A 440 -1.16 -25.16 -0.51
N VAL A 441 -0.15 -25.91 -0.12
CA VAL A 441 0.69 -25.61 1.04
C VAL A 441 2.04 -25.12 0.53
N MET A 442 2.53 -24.02 1.11
CA MET A 442 3.84 -23.47 0.79
C MET A 442 4.80 -23.73 1.96
N ASN A 443 5.90 -24.41 1.68
CA ASN A 443 6.97 -24.61 2.64
C ASN A 443 7.72 -23.30 2.84
N GLN A 444 7.75 -22.80 4.07
CA GLN A 444 8.30 -21.48 4.39
C GLN A 444 9.85 -21.44 4.40
N ALA A 445 10.53 -22.58 4.36
CA ALA A 445 11.98 -22.64 4.31
C ALA A 445 12.52 -22.44 2.88
N ASN A 446 11.92 -23.16 1.91
CA ASN A 446 12.39 -23.20 0.52
C ASN A 446 11.41 -22.60 -0.50
N GLY A 447 10.21 -22.21 -0.08
CA GLY A 447 9.19 -21.59 -0.94
C GLY A 447 8.48 -22.56 -1.88
N ILE A 448 8.73 -23.87 -1.75
CA ILE A 448 8.10 -24.89 -2.61
C ILE A 448 6.62 -24.98 -2.26
N VAL A 449 5.78 -25.00 -3.31
CA VAL A 449 4.34 -25.15 -3.21
C VAL A 449 3.96 -26.56 -3.61
N THR A 450 3.20 -27.25 -2.76
CA THR A 450 2.73 -28.60 -3.02
C THR A 450 1.20 -28.66 -2.98
N PRO A 451 0.56 -29.37 -3.93
CA PRO A 451 -0.86 -29.68 -3.86
C PRO A 451 -1.09 -30.77 -2.80
N VAL A 452 -2.12 -30.58 -1.98
CA VAL A 452 -2.57 -31.54 -0.97
C VAL A 452 -4.06 -31.76 -1.15
N SER A 453 -4.51 -33.02 -1.13
CA SER A 453 -5.93 -33.36 -1.24
C SER A 453 -6.76 -32.57 -0.24
N ALA A 454 -7.80 -31.88 -0.72
CA ALA A 454 -8.69 -31.16 0.18
C ALA A 454 -9.41 -32.16 1.11
N PRO A 455 -9.59 -31.83 2.40
CA PRO A 455 -10.34 -32.70 3.31
C PRO A 455 -11.76 -32.88 2.78
N THR A 456 -12.16 -34.12 2.51
CA THR A 456 -13.54 -34.47 2.16
C THR A 456 -14.44 -34.19 3.35
N THR A 457 -15.27 -33.15 3.25
CA THR A 457 -16.36 -32.91 4.20
C THR A 457 -17.48 -33.92 3.95
N SER A 458 -17.30 -35.15 4.45
CA SER A 458 -18.42 -36.08 4.64
C SER A 458 -19.14 -35.74 5.94
N SER A 459 -20.42 -35.40 5.84
CA SER A 459 -21.35 -35.18 6.93
C SER A 459 -21.37 -36.33 7.95
N THR A 460 -21.38 -36.01 9.25
CA THR A 460 -22.37 -36.38 10.29
C THR A 460 -21.69 -36.48 11.67
N THR A 461 -21.84 -35.46 12.52
CA THR A 461 -22.10 -35.60 13.96
C THR A 461 -22.51 -34.26 14.54
N THR A 462 -23.70 -34.25 15.13
CA THR A 462 -24.30 -33.19 15.94
C THR A 462 -23.43 -32.87 17.16
N GLY A 463 -23.03 -31.61 17.33
CA GLY A 463 -22.34 -31.11 18.52
C GLY A 463 -22.14 -29.60 18.42
N SER A 464 -22.95 -28.85 19.16
CA SER A 464 -23.05 -27.39 19.18
C SER A 464 -21.74 -26.66 19.54
N GLY A 465 -21.43 -25.60 18.80
CA GLY A 465 -20.36 -24.65 19.15
C GLY A 465 -19.84 -23.83 17.97
N SER A 466 -20.73 -23.24 17.17
CA SER A 466 -20.36 -22.39 16.03
C SER A 466 -20.16 -20.93 16.45
N ILE A 467 -18.96 -20.42 16.20
CA ILE A 467 -18.60 -18.99 16.24
C ILE A 467 -19.34 -18.26 15.10
N PRO A 468 -20.07 -17.17 15.33
CA PRO A 468 -20.72 -16.41 14.27
C PRO A 468 -19.68 -15.52 13.56
N GLY A 469 -19.55 -15.67 12.24
CA GLY A 469 -18.73 -14.75 11.42
C GLY A 469 -18.10 -15.35 10.15
N SER A 470 -17.98 -16.68 10.02
CA SER A 470 -17.49 -17.28 8.77
C SER A 470 -18.67 -17.60 7.85
N GLY A 471 -19.05 -16.65 7.00
CA GLY A 471 -19.83 -16.98 5.81
C GLY A 471 -19.09 -18.07 5.03
N SER A 472 -19.74 -19.20 4.81
CA SER A 472 -19.25 -20.31 3.99
C SER A 472 -18.84 -19.78 2.61
N ILE A 473 -17.55 -19.86 2.28
CA ILE A 473 -17.01 -19.47 0.96
C ILE A 473 -17.66 -20.37 -0.09
N PRO A 474 -18.41 -19.84 -1.07
CA PRO A 474 -18.95 -20.65 -2.16
C PRO A 474 -17.79 -21.12 -3.05
N GLY A 475 -17.60 -22.45 -3.17
CA GLY A 475 -16.69 -23.06 -4.14
C GLY A 475 -15.27 -23.34 -3.63
N SER A 476 -15.11 -24.18 -2.60
CA SER A 476 -13.82 -24.82 -2.32
C SER A 476 -13.42 -25.67 -3.54
N GLY A 477 -12.51 -25.16 -4.37
CA GLY A 477 -12.00 -25.87 -5.54
C GLY A 477 -11.74 -25.01 -6.79
N SER A 478 -12.12 -23.73 -6.83
CA SER A 478 -11.76 -22.88 -7.98
C SER A 478 -10.29 -22.43 -7.91
N MET A 479 -9.63 -22.30 -9.07
CA MET A 479 -8.27 -21.77 -9.17
C MET A 479 -8.15 -20.40 -8.49
N TRP A 480 -9.14 -19.54 -8.68
CA TRP A 480 -9.16 -18.18 -8.13
C TRP A 480 -9.23 -18.18 -6.60
N THR A 481 -10.09 -19.00 -6.01
CA THR A 481 -10.18 -19.16 -4.54
C THR A 481 -8.88 -19.75 -3.96
N ASN A 482 -8.22 -20.67 -4.66
CA ASN A 482 -6.95 -21.26 -4.22
C ASN A 482 -5.82 -20.21 -4.17
N ILE A 483 -5.76 -19.30 -5.14
CA ILE A 483 -4.81 -18.19 -5.12
C ILE A 483 -5.07 -17.26 -3.93
N LEU A 484 -6.35 -16.98 -3.64
CA LEU A 484 -6.81 -16.09 -2.56
C LEU A 484 -6.76 -16.69 -1.15
N GLN A 485 -6.47 -17.99 -1.01
CA GLN A 485 -6.41 -18.66 0.29
C GLN A 485 -5.58 -17.83 1.30
N PRO A 486 -6.15 -17.41 2.44
CA PRO A 486 -5.43 -16.58 3.40
C PRO A 486 -4.18 -17.25 3.96
N LEU A 487 -3.17 -16.45 4.31
CA LEU A 487 -2.01 -16.96 5.03
C LEU A 487 -2.40 -17.21 6.49
N ASP A 488 -2.40 -18.48 6.91
CA ASP A 488 -2.38 -18.82 8.33
C ASP A 488 -0.94 -18.77 8.85
N LEU A 489 -0.57 -17.63 9.40
CA LEU A 489 0.76 -17.39 9.97
C LEU A 489 1.07 -18.40 11.10
N PHE A 490 0.11 -18.69 11.97
CA PHE A 490 0.34 -19.51 13.15
C PHE A 490 0.37 -21.01 12.81
N ALA A 491 -0.32 -21.43 11.75
CA ALA A 491 -0.14 -22.75 11.19
C ALA A 491 1.23 -22.92 10.52
N SER A 492 1.67 -21.90 9.77
CA SER A 492 2.81 -21.98 8.85
C SER A 492 4.19 -21.86 9.52
N TYR A 493 4.27 -21.27 10.72
CA TYR A 493 5.55 -21.04 11.41
C TYR A 493 5.56 -21.69 12.81
N LYS A 494 6.72 -22.24 13.20
CA LYS A 494 6.94 -22.84 14.53
C LYS A 494 7.42 -21.83 15.58
N HIS A 495 8.02 -20.73 15.12
CA HIS A 495 8.72 -19.75 15.95
C HIS A 495 8.29 -18.34 15.61
N PHE A 496 8.18 -17.47 16.63
CA PHE A 496 7.68 -16.11 16.48
C PHE A 496 8.50 -15.12 17.30
N LEU A 497 8.64 -13.91 16.77
CA LEU A 497 8.90 -12.73 17.58
C LEU A 497 7.55 -12.05 17.87
N HIS A 498 7.24 -11.90 19.15
CA HIS A 498 6.02 -11.30 19.65
C HIS A 498 6.32 -9.90 20.21
N ILE A 499 5.75 -8.89 19.56
CA ILE A 499 5.91 -7.47 19.94
C ILE A 499 4.59 -7.00 20.55
N GLN A 500 4.62 -6.58 21.81
CA GLN A 500 3.48 -6.03 22.52
C GLN A 500 3.66 -4.53 22.69
N ILE A 501 2.63 -3.78 22.28
CA ILE A 501 2.56 -2.32 22.38
C ILE A 501 1.46 -2.01 23.38
N MET A 502 1.76 -1.20 24.41
CA MET A 502 0.83 -0.94 25.51
C MET A 502 0.86 0.54 25.87
N ALA A 503 -0.30 1.13 26.20
CA ALA A 503 -0.38 2.46 26.81
C ALA A 503 -1.62 2.60 27.70
N THR A 504 -1.60 3.57 28.62
CA THR A 504 -2.63 3.73 29.66
C THR A 504 -3.95 4.31 29.15
N ASN A 505 -3.93 4.96 27.99
CA ASN A 505 -5.14 5.46 27.34
C ASN A 505 -5.02 5.36 25.81
N GLU A 506 -6.15 5.54 25.14
CA GLU A 506 -6.27 5.41 23.70
C GLU A 506 -5.42 6.45 22.94
N LEU A 507 -5.46 7.73 23.34
CA LEU A 507 -4.69 8.80 22.68
C LEU A 507 -3.19 8.49 22.66
N ILE A 508 -2.62 8.12 23.81
CA ILE A 508 -1.20 7.76 23.95
C ILE A 508 -0.91 6.49 23.16
N TYR A 509 -1.79 5.48 23.25
CA TYR A 509 -1.63 4.21 22.54
C TYR A 509 -1.45 4.42 21.04
N ASN A 510 -2.25 5.27 20.40
CA ASN A 510 -2.19 5.44 18.95
C ASN A 510 -0.99 6.25 18.50
N SER A 511 -0.63 7.31 19.24
CA SER A 511 0.62 8.05 18.98
C SER A 511 1.85 7.14 19.16
N TRP A 512 1.84 6.29 20.21
CA TRP A 512 2.91 5.34 20.50
C TRP A 512 3.02 4.21 19.47
N LYS A 513 1.90 3.59 19.11
CA LYS A 513 1.79 2.57 18.06
C LYS A 513 2.26 3.12 16.72
N GLY A 514 1.78 4.30 16.32
CA GLY A 514 2.20 4.96 15.08
C GLY A 514 3.70 5.23 15.03
N TRP A 515 4.30 5.66 16.16
CA TRP A 515 5.76 5.79 16.25
C TRP A 515 6.48 4.46 16.04
N ILE A 516 6.08 3.39 16.72
CA ILE A 516 6.68 2.05 16.57
C ILE A 516 6.54 1.54 15.13
N GLU A 517 5.34 1.62 14.56
CA GLU A 517 5.07 1.22 13.18
C GLU A 517 5.96 1.95 12.18
N SER A 518 6.21 3.25 12.40
CA SER A 518 7.10 4.04 11.55
C SER A 518 8.55 3.54 11.53
N LYS A 519 8.98 2.83 12.58
CA LYS A 519 10.37 2.36 12.80
C LYS A 519 10.54 0.85 12.64
N ILE A 520 9.47 0.06 12.67
CA ILE A 520 9.55 -1.42 12.74
C ILE A 520 10.36 -2.04 11.60
N ARG A 521 10.41 -1.40 10.42
CA ARG A 521 11.27 -1.85 9.31
C ARG A 521 12.76 -1.84 9.64
N LEU A 522 13.19 -1.01 10.59
CA LEU A 522 14.59 -0.98 11.04
C LEU A 522 14.94 -2.27 11.77
N LEU A 523 13.99 -2.86 12.52
CA LEU A 523 14.15 -4.20 13.07
C LEU A 523 14.29 -5.24 11.96
N PHE A 524 13.45 -5.16 10.91
CA PHE A 524 13.55 -6.10 9.77
C PHE A 524 14.92 -6.02 9.09
N LYS A 525 15.43 -4.80 8.88
CA LYS A 525 16.77 -4.54 8.32
C LYS A 525 17.92 -5.09 9.18
N LYS A 526 17.74 -5.17 10.50
CA LYS A 526 18.73 -5.79 11.40
C LYS A 526 18.59 -7.29 11.49
N LEU A 527 17.36 -7.82 11.42
CA LEU A 527 17.13 -9.26 11.40
C LEU A 527 17.58 -9.88 10.06
N GLU A 528 17.46 -9.17 8.94
CA GLU A 528 17.90 -9.66 7.62
C GLU A 528 19.42 -9.74 7.47
N THR A 529 20.22 -9.15 8.39
CA THR A 529 21.68 -9.34 8.39
C THR A 529 22.11 -10.68 9.01
N ILE A 530 21.17 -11.43 9.59
CA ILE A 530 21.42 -12.75 10.15
C ILE A 530 21.18 -13.76 9.03
N ASN A 531 22.26 -14.26 8.41
CA ASN A 531 22.20 -15.12 7.23
C ASN A 531 21.34 -16.39 7.45
N GLU A 532 21.35 -16.90 8.68
CA GLU A 532 20.66 -18.12 9.06
C GLU A 532 19.20 -17.89 9.52
N LEU A 533 18.64 -16.70 9.24
CA LEU A 533 17.28 -16.33 9.62
C LEU A 533 16.49 -15.80 8.43
N LYS A 534 15.30 -16.37 8.19
CA LYS A 534 14.24 -15.71 7.41
C LYS A 534 13.13 -15.28 8.35
N ILE A 535 12.59 -14.10 8.11
CA ILE A 535 11.47 -13.55 8.86
C ILE A 535 10.22 -13.43 7.97
N ARG A 536 9.03 -13.49 8.56
CA ARG A 536 7.74 -13.21 7.92
C ARG A 536 6.96 -12.22 8.78
N PRO A 537 7.11 -10.91 8.54
CA PRO A 537 6.22 -9.92 9.13
C PRO A 537 4.79 -10.16 8.64
N TYR A 538 3.80 -10.01 9.53
CA TYR A 538 2.39 -10.16 9.20
C TYR A 538 1.63 -8.87 9.50
N PRO A 539 0.96 -8.24 8.52
CA PRO A 539 0.36 -6.91 8.64
C PRO A 539 -0.96 -6.91 9.43
N LYS A 540 -1.03 -7.61 10.57
CA LYS A 540 -2.18 -7.62 11.46
C LYS A 540 -1.74 -7.39 12.90
N PHE A 541 -2.34 -6.40 13.52
CA PHE A 541 -2.24 -6.16 14.96
C PHE A 541 -3.44 -6.82 15.65
N TYR A 542 -3.18 -7.51 16.75
CA TYR A 542 -4.20 -8.15 17.57
C TYR A 542 -4.42 -7.26 18.79
N VAL A 543 -5.53 -6.52 18.81
CA VAL A 543 -5.87 -5.60 19.90
C VAL A 543 -6.47 -6.39 21.07
N TYR A 544 -6.10 -6.03 22.29
CA TYR A 544 -6.62 -6.63 23.51
C TYR A 544 -6.51 -5.66 24.68
N LYS A 545 -7.25 -5.92 25.76
CA LYS A 545 -7.09 -5.20 27.02
C LYS A 545 -6.27 -6.06 27.98
N LYS A 546 -5.22 -5.48 28.53
CA LYS A 546 -4.41 -6.10 29.60
C LYS A 546 -4.60 -5.27 30.85
N ASP A 547 -5.12 -5.90 31.89
CA ASP A 547 -5.54 -5.23 33.12
C ASP A 547 -6.65 -4.17 32.86
N LYS A 548 -7.14 -3.51 33.92
CA LYS A 548 -8.16 -2.44 33.77
C LYS A 548 -7.61 -1.13 33.19
N PHE A 549 -6.31 -1.03 32.94
CA PHE A 549 -5.61 0.23 32.73
C PHE A 549 -4.90 0.38 31.39
N TYR A 550 -4.74 -0.69 30.58
CA TYR A 550 -3.97 -0.60 29.35
C TYR A 550 -4.78 -0.91 28.08
N TYR A 551 -4.55 -0.09 27.07
CA TYR A 551 -4.82 -0.35 25.66
C TYR A 551 -3.61 -1.08 25.07
N CYS A 552 -3.81 -2.28 24.52
CA CYS A 552 -2.72 -3.13 24.06
C CYS A 552 -2.94 -3.65 22.64
N SER A 553 -1.83 -3.88 21.94
CA SER A 553 -1.84 -4.73 20.74
C SER A 553 -0.59 -5.57 20.60
N SER A 554 -0.77 -6.74 20.01
CA SER A 554 0.29 -7.67 19.66
C SER A 554 0.54 -7.69 18.16
N PHE A 555 1.82 -7.72 17.79
CA PHE A 555 2.31 -7.90 16.44
C PHE A 555 3.25 -9.10 16.40
N PHE A 556 3.12 -9.94 15.37
CA PHE A 556 3.88 -11.18 15.25
C PHE A 556 4.73 -11.19 13.98
N ILE A 557 5.95 -11.70 14.13
CA ILE A 557 6.86 -11.99 13.01
C ILE A 557 7.16 -13.49 13.05
N GLY A 558 6.79 -14.22 12.01
CA GLY A 558 7.19 -15.62 11.85
C GLY A 558 8.70 -15.74 11.63
N LEU A 559 9.33 -16.73 12.24
CA LEU A 559 10.78 -16.95 12.16
C LEU A 559 11.06 -18.34 11.58
N VAL A 560 12.00 -18.42 10.64
CA VAL A 560 12.55 -19.66 10.10
C VAL A 560 14.06 -19.61 10.28
N PHE A 561 14.58 -20.54 11.06
CA PHE A 561 16.01 -20.67 11.33
C PHE A 561 16.61 -21.74 10.42
N PHE A 562 17.78 -21.46 9.86
CA PHE A 562 18.57 -22.40 9.06
C PHE A 562 19.75 -22.89 9.90
N LEU A 563 20.08 -24.18 9.81
CA LEU A 563 21.19 -24.74 10.59
C LEU A 563 22.50 -24.04 10.22
N LYS A 564 23.21 -23.57 11.23
CA LYS A 564 24.53 -22.93 11.07
C LYS A 564 25.63 -23.99 11.00
N ASN A 565 25.58 -24.98 11.90
CA ASN A 565 26.43 -26.17 11.94
C ASN A 565 25.75 -27.26 12.81
N VAL A 566 26.13 -28.53 12.67
CA VAL A 566 25.58 -29.67 13.42
C VAL A 566 25.74 -29.51 14.94
N TYR A 567 26.75 -28.73 15.38
CA TYR A 567 27.16 -28.62 16.78
C TYR A 567 26.76 -27.31 17.49
N ASP A 568 26.33 -26.27 16.75
CA ASP A 568 25.89 -25.00 17.35
C ASP A 568 24.71 -24.41 16.56
N ASN A 569 23.53 -24.51 17.16
CA ASN A 569 22.26 -24.00 16.63
C ASN A 569 21.71 -22.86 17.49
N THR A 570 22.59 -22.08 18.11
CA THR A 570 22.20 -20.93 18.92
C THR A 570 22.08 -19.68 18.06
N PHE A 571 20.89 -19.08 18.04
CA PHE A 571 20.60 -17.86 17.28
C PHE A 571 20.44 -16.69 18.25
N ASN A 572 21.25 -15.64 18.10
CA ASN A 572 21.19 -14.47 18.96
C ASN A 572 20.49 -13.30 18.28
N LEU A 573 19.21 -13.08 18.64
CA LEU A 573 18.42 -11.95 18.15
C LEU A 573 18.56 -10.69 19.02
N SER A 574 19.23 -10.79 20.17
CA SER A 574 19.24 -9.76 21.21
C SER A 574 19.88 -8.45 20.76
N TYR A 575 20.84 -8.49 19.83
CA TYR A 575 21.45 -7.27 19.30
C TYR A 575 20.46 -6.46 18.45
N ALA A 576 19.79 -7.12 17.50
CA ALA A 576 18.78 -6.47 16.66
C ALA A 576 17.60 -5.93 17.48
N ILE A 577 17.15 -6.69 18.48
CA ILE A 577 16.04 -6.31 19.37
C ILE A 577 16.43 -5.12 20.26
N ARG A 578 17.58 -5.16 20.94
CA ARG A 578 18.00 -4.07 21.84
C ARG A 578 18.16 -2.76 21.10
N ASP A 579 18.84 -2.78 19.96
CA ASP A 579 19.03 -1.57 19.17
C ASP A 579 17.70 -0.98 18.66
N PHE A 580 16.77 -1.83 18.25
CA PHE A 580 15.43 -1.37 17.89
C PHE A 580 14.68 -0.75 19.08
N ILE A 581 14.77 -1.35 20.27
CA ILE A 581 14.20 -0.80 21.50
C ILE A 581 14.80 0.59 21.79
N ASP A 582 16.12 0.75 21.68
CA ASP A 582 16.80 2.03 21.91
C ASP A 582 16.31 3.13 20.94
N ILE A 583 16.09 2.79 19.67
CA ILE A 583 15.51 3.71 18.67
C ILE A 583 14.07 4.08 19.05
N VAL A 584 13.27 3.10 19.43
CA VAL A 584 11.84 3.30 19.75
C VAL A 584 11.67 4.10 21.04
N LEU A 585 12.50 3.89 22.06
CA LEU A 585 12.47 4.63 23.32
C LEU A 585 12.92 6.10 23.17
N ASN A 586 13.53 6.48 22.05
CA ASN A 586 13.76 7.87 21.66
C ASN A 586 12.53 8.56 21.07
N TRP A 587 11.35 8.24 21.61
CA TRP A 587 10.09 8.85 21.21
C TRP A 587 10.05 10.34 21.57
N PRO A 588 9.73 11.25 20.63
CA PRO A 588 9.71 12.68 20.91
C PRO A 588 8.75 13.09 22.04
N GLN A 589 7.64 12.36 22.19
CA GLN A 589 6.61 12.66 23.20
C GLN A 589 6.88 11.97 24.56
N LYS A 590 8.02 11.30 24.75
CA LYS A 590 8.35 10.57 26.00
C LYS A 590 8.22 11.42 27.26
N SER A 591 8.69 12.67 27.20
CA SER A 591 8.65 13.60 28.34
C SER A 591 7.23 14.07 28.68
N LYS A 592 6.32 14.06 27.69
CA LYS A 592 4.91 14.43 27.88
C LYS A 592 4.12 13.32 28.57
N TYR A 593 4.53 12.05 28.40
CA TYR A 593 3.79 10.88 28.86
C TYR A 593 4.66 9.92 29.68
N PRO A 594 5.28 10.36 30.80
CA PRO A 594 6.13 9.49 31.60
C PRO A 594 5.35 8.27 32.12
N ASN A 595 5.97 7.09 32.08
CA ASN A 595 5.42 5.82 32.59
C ASN A 595 4.03 5.42 32.04
N SER A 596 3.58 6.02 30.92
CA SER A 596 2.24 5.83 30.38
C SER A 596 2.21 4.94 29.13
N TYR A 597 3.37 4.43 28.72
CA TYR A 597 3.55 3.58 27.54
C TYR A 597 4.60 2.52 27.80
N LYS A 598 4.47 1.37 27.13
CA LYS A 598 5.42 0.25 27.24
C LYS A 598 5.50 -0.50 25.90
N ILE A 599 6.68 -1.04 25.63
CA ILE A 599 6.91 -2.00 24.55
C ILE A 599 7.57 -3.25 25.16
N ASN A 600 7.12 -4.43 24.73
CA ASN A 600 7.77 -5.69 25.06
C ASN A 600 8.03 -6.47 23.78
N ILE A 601 9.21 -7.07 23.66
CA ILE A 601 9.58 -7.90 22.50
C ILE A 601 10.13 -9.21 23.05
N SER A 602 9.45 -10.31 22.73
CA SER A 602 9.80 -11.63 23.24
C SER A 602 9.78 -12.69 22.13
N TYR A 603 10.64 -13.69 22.26
CA TYR A 603 10.56 -14.89 21.45
C TYR A 603 9.47 -15.82 22.00
N GLN A 604 8.66 -16.41 21.11
CA GLN A 604 7.65 -17.39 21.49
C GLN A 604 7.62 -18.57 20.52
N LYS A 605 7.41 -19.77 21.07
CA LYS A 605 7.05 -20.96 20.29
C LYS A 605 5.57 -20.90 19.89
N LYS A 606 5.21 -21.61 18.83
CA LYS A 606 3.81 -21.72 18.35
C LYS A 606 2.82 -22.03 19.47
N SER A 607 3.13 -22.97 20.37
CA SER A 607 2.25 -23.33 21.49
C SER A 607 1.92 -22.13 22.39
N GLN A 608 2.93 -21.34 22.74
CA GLN A 608 2.80 -20.15 23.60
C GLN A 608 2.00 -19.04 22.90
N VAL A 609 2.19 -18.87 21.59
CA VAL A 609 1.42 -17.90 20.80
C VAL A 609 -0.05 -18.30 20.75
N LEU A 610 -0.35 -19.59 20.52
CA LEU A 610 -1.73 -20.09 20.48
C LEU A 610 -2.41 -19.97 21.84
N GLU A 611 -1.70 -20.25 22.93
CA GLU A 611 -2.20 -20.03 24.30
C GLU A 611 -2.52 -18.55 24.56
N PHE A 612 -1.62 -17.65 24.15
CA PHE A 612 -1.86 -16.21 24.24
C PHE A 612 -3.10 -15.79 23.46
N LEU A 613 -3.23 -16.21 22.19
CA LEU A 613 -4.38 -15.87 21.35
C LEU A 613 -5.70 -16.43 21.92
N ALA A 614 -5.67 -17.63 22.50
CA ALA A 614 -6.82 -18.22 23.19
C ALA A 614 -7.21 -17.40 24.43
N SER A 615 -6.24 -16.91 25.22
CA SER A 615 -6.53 -16.08 26.39
C SER A 615 -7.16 -14.73 26.02
N VAL A 616 -6.71 -14.13 24.91
CA VAL A 616 -7.20 -12.84 24.41
C VAL A 616 -8.62 -12.95 23.86
N THR A 617 -8.93 -14.05 23.18
CA THR A 617 -10.27 -14.31 22.61
C THR A 617 -11.29 -14.67 23.69
N SER A 618 -10.89 -15.47 24.69
CA SER A 618 -11.78 -15.88 25.80
C SER A 618 -12.16 -14.73 26.74
N GLY A 619 -11.34 -13.68 26.84
CA GLY A 619 -11.64 -12.47 27.60
C GLY A 619 -12.51 -11.44 26.87
N ALA A 620 -12.73 -11.61 25.56
CA ALA A 620 -13.43 -10.66 24.69
C ALA A 620 -14.93 -10.94 24.55
N ASP A 621 -15.44 -12.08 25.02
CA ASP A 621 -16.87 -12.45 24.94
C ASP A 621 -17.81 -11.61 25.84
N ALA A 622 -17.30 -10.54 26.46
CA ALA A 622 -18.12 -9.59 27.21
C ALA A 622 -18.51 -8.31 26.44
N GLN A 623 -18.02 -8.06 25.21
CA GLN A 623 -18.51 -6.96 24.36
C GLN A 623 -17.93 -7.07 22.93
N GLN A 624 -18.65 -7.75 22.04
CA GLN A 624 -18.37 -7.72 20.60
C GLN A 624 -18.76 -6.35 20.02
N GLY A 625 -17.78 -5.64 19.49
CA GLY A 625 -17.95 -4.69 18.40
C GLY A 625 -16.93 -5.07 17.33
N GLU A 626 -17.40 -5.52 16.17
CA GLU A 626 -16.56 -5.78 15.01
C GLU A 626 -15.80 -4.50 14.63
N GLU A 627 -14.47 -4.52 14.70
CA GLU A 627 -13.67 -3.53 13.97
C GLU A 627 -13.63 -3.92 12.49
N PRO A 628 -14.02 -3.01 11.57
CA PRO A 628 -13.92 -3.26 10.15
C PRO A 628 -12.44 -3.27 9.73
N ALA A 629 -12.13 -4.06 8.72
CA ALA A 629 -10.87 -3.95 7.97
C ALA A 629 -10.82 -2.60 7.21
N GLY A 630 -10.61 -1.52 7.94
CA GLY A 630 -10.32 -0.18 7.43
C GLY A 630 -8.83 -0.02 7.20
N GLU A 631 -8.45 0.38 6.00
CA GLU A 631 -7.19 1.08 5.79
C GLU A 631 -7.31 2.39 6.58
N GLY A 632 -6.53 2.54 7.65
CA GLY A 632 -6.51 3.71 8.51
C GLY A 632 -5.12 3.90 9.08
N ASN A 633 -4.48 4.99 8.69
CA ASN A 633 -3.24 5.49 9.28
C ASN A 633 -3.48 5.78 10.78
N PRO A 634 -2.54 5.52 11.71
CA PRO A 634 -2.83 5.58 13.14
C PRO A 634 -2.68 7.00 13.68
N ALA A 635 -3.76 7.58 14.18
CA ALA A 635 -3.74 8.53 15.30
C ALA A 635 -5.17 8.66 15.87
N ASN A 636 -5.35 8.61 17.19
CA ASN A 636 -6.67 8.72 17.84
C ASN A 636 -6.84 10.06 18.58
N GLY A 637 -8.07 10.57 18.59
CA GLY A 637 -9.02 10.42 19.70
C GLY A 637 -8.69 11.07 21.05
N ASP A 638 -9.50 12.08 21.35
CA ASP A 638 -9.59 13.04 22.46
C ASP A 638 -9.78 12.52 23.90
N ALA A 639 -9.48 13.42 24.86
CA ALA A 639 -10.32 13.66 26.04
C ALA A 639 -10.12 15.09 26.57
N SER A 640 -11.19 15.89 26.58
CA SER A 640 -11.30 17.19 27.29
C SER A 640 -11.71 17.01 28.76
N PRO A 641 -11.43 17.98 29.66
CA PRO A 641 -12.06 18.09 30.97
C PRO A 641 -13.14 19.19 31.01
N GLY A 642 -14.34 18.90 31.53
CA GLY A 642 -15.26 19.91 32.12
C GLY A 642 -14.77 20.27 33.53
N GLY A 643 -14.74 21.52 33.98
CA GLY A 643 -15.87 22.44 34.14
C GLY A 643 -16.64 22.02 35.39
N GLY A 644 -16.68 22.73 36.52
CA GLY A 644 -16.68 24.16 36.78
C GLY A 644 -17.82 24.38 37.79
N GLU A 645 -17.50 24.47 39.08
CA GLU A 645 -18.49 24.68 40.15
C GLU A 645 -18.99 26.13 40.17
N ALA A 646 -20.31 26.24 40.34
CA ALA A 646 -21.07 27.48 40.35
C ALA A 646 -20.83 28.28 41.64
N VAL A 647 -20.62 29.59 41.47
CA VAL A 647 -20.67 30.59 42.54
C VAL A 647 -22.12 30.89 42.85
N SER A 648 -22.60 30.47 44.02
CA SER A 648 -23.78 31.02 44.68
C SER A 648 -23.31 31.83 45.89
N GLY A 649 -23.52 33.14 45.84
CA GLY A 649 -23.36 34.00 46.99
C GLY A 649 -24.56 33.89 47.91
N GLU A 650 -24.32 33.60 49.18
CA GLU A 650 -25.18 34.02 50.29
C GLU A 650 -24.33 34.22 51.53
N ALA A 651 -24.62 35.31 52.24
CA ALA A 651 -23.93 35.78 53.43
C ALA A 651 -24.10 34.83 54.62
N VAL A 652 -23.22 34.94 55.62
CA VAL A 652 -23.55 35.17 57.06
C VAL A 652 -22.34 34.83 57.95
N SER A 653 -21.89 35.88 58.65
CA SER A 653 -21.19 35.97 59.96
C SER A 653 -20.30 34.83 60.50
N GLY A 654 -19.15 35.24 61.04
CA GLY A 654 -18.91 35.07 62.47
C GLY A 654 -17.57 34.46 62.89
N ALA A 655 -16.78 35.31 63.56
CA ALA A 655 -15.66 35.06 64.48
C ALA A 655 -14.30 34.64 63.88
#